data_AF-A0A1C4X8T9-F1
#
_entry.id   AF-A0A1C4X8T9-F1
#
_cell.length_a   1.000
_cell.length_b   1.000
_cell.length_c   1.000
_cell.angle_alpha   90.00
_cell.angle_beta   90.00
_cell.angle_gamma   90.00
#
_symmetry.space_group_name_H-M   'P 1'
#
loop_
_entity.id
_entity.type
_entity.pdbx_description
1 polymer ?
#
loop_
_entity_poly.entity_id
_entity_poly.type
_entity_poly.pdbx_seq_one_letter_code
_entity_poly.pdbx_strand_id
1 'polypeptide(L)'
;MVAMGEVPIAVRRRRGWWSRVVAALLTVLVGGGLVVVESTGAAAATVDTNAWYVLVNRNSGKALDVYNRATNDGARITQWTRGDGTNQQWQFVDSGGGYYRLKSRNSGKVLDVSSRSTADGAAIVQWTDGNGTNQQFRLADSADGYVRLLNRNSGKAVEVQGASTADGGNIVQYADWGGTNQQWQLVRVDGTTPTTPPTTPPANGSFTNPVVWQDFADVDIIRVGDAFYLSASTMHYSPGAPILRSYDLVNWEFAGHSVPKLDFGAKYDMSGGRAYVNGIWASTLNYRPSNSTYYWAGCIDFAKTYIYTAAAVDGAWNQHATINKCYYDAGMLVDDNDTMYVAYGNSQISVAQLSADGKSEVRSQQVFSTPSSVGTLEGARFYKRNGSYYIFLTRPANGQYILKSSSPFGPYEMRQVLLNMPGPISGGGVPHQGGLVQTAGGQWYYMSFVDAYPGGRVPALAPITWTADGWPQIQTVNGGWGASYPNPLPIRPVKPLTGTDTFAGSTLGPQWEWNHNPDNTKWSVNNGLRLQTATVTNDLYSARNTVTHRIQGPTSTATVELDYSALRDGDRTGLAVLRNSSAWIGVRRDNGATRVSMTNNLTMDGSWRTTNTGTEIASAPVSGGRIWLRATADIRPGSGRQARFSYSTDGTNFTALGNALTLDSNWQFFMGYRFAIFNHATQALGGTSTIRQFQLTTP
;
A
#
# COMPACT_ATOMS: atom_id res chain seq x y z
N MET A 1 18.71 -21.34 56.90
CA MET A 1 19.09 -20.67 58.18
C MET A 1 19.29 -19.20 57.83
N VAL A 2 18.29 -18.33 58.04
CA VAL A 2 17.98 -17.59 59.31
C VAL A 2 19.12 -16.61 59.61
N ALA A 3 18.97 -15.29 59.83
CA ALA A 3 17.84 -14.37 60.05
C ALA A 3 18.35 -12.93 59.71
N MET A 4 17.54 -12.04 59.11
CA MET A 4 16.67 -11.01 59.72
C MET A 4 17.35 -9.90 60.56
N GLY A 5 16.96 -8.66 60.26
CA GLY A 5 17.06 -7.49 61.13
C GLY A 5 16.38 -6.28 60.48
N GLU A 6 15.23 -5.87 61.01
CA GLU A 6 14.27 -4.89 60.46
C GLU A 6 13.96 -3.78 61.51
N VAL A 7 13.39 -2.64 61.03
CA VAL A 7 12.54 -1.58 61.67
C VAL A 7 13.19 -0.59 62.70
N PRO A 8 12.65 0.66 62.96
CA PRO A 8 11.32 1.25 62.61
C PRO A 8 11.25 2.72 62.09
N ILE A 9 10.29 3.07 61.22
CA ILE A 9 8.94 3.71 61.40
C ILE A 9 8.89 5.04 62.17
N ALA A 10 8.41 6.11 61.51
CA ALA A 10 7.45 7.07 62.08
C ALA A 10 6.63 7.81 61.00
N VAL A 11 5.30 7.65 61.08
CA VAL A 11 4.26 8.34 60.32
C VAL A 11 3.73 9.52 61.13
N ARG A 12 3.40 10.66 60.51
CA ARG A 12 2.31 11.53 60.99
C ARG A 12 1.63 12.33 59.87
N ARG A 13 0.36 12.00 59.65
CA ARG A 13 -0.66 12.83 58.98
C ARG A 13 -1.07 14.01 59.88
N ARG A 14 -1.46 15.15 59.29
CA ARG A 14 -2.78 15.79 59.52
C ARG A 14 -3.09 16.92 58.52
N ARG A 15 -4.39 17.06 58.28
CA ARG A 15 -5.14 17.90 57.31
C ARG A 15 -5.24 19.38 57.73
N GLY A 16 -5.51 20.26 56.75
CA GLY A 16 -6.63 21.21 56.84
C GLY A 16 -6.34 22.72 56.70
N TRP A 17 -6.57 23.24 55.48
CA TRP A 17 -7.43 24.39 55.13
C TRP A 17 -7.34 25.73 55.93
N TRP A 18 -6.86 26.82 55.28
CA TRP A 18 -7.64 28.03 54.92
C TRP A 18 -6.79 29.13 54.24
N SER A 19 -7.50 29.83 53.34
CA SER A 19 -7.21 30.92 52.40
C SER A 19 -6.35 32.10 52.85
N ARG A 20 -5.66 32.77 51.89
CA ARG A 20 -5.71 34.23 51.68
C ARG A 20 -5.10 34.69 50.34
N VAL A 21 -5.79 35.68 49.78
CA VAL A 21 -5.61 36.41 48.52
C VAL A 21 -4.57 37.52 48.66
N VAL A 22 -3.77 37.79 47.62
CA VAL A 22 -3.41 39.16 47.17
C VAL A 22 -3.17 39.15 45.64
N ALA A 23 -3.83 40.08 44.97
CA ALA A 23 -3.76 40.37 43.54
C ALA A 23 -2.68 41.41 43.21
N ALA A 24 -2.14 41.38 41.99
CA ALA A 24 -1.60 42.56 41.32
C ALA A 24 -1.89 42.46 39.81
N LEU A 25 -2.66 43.44 39.33
CA LEU A 25 -3.06 43.70 37.95
C LEU A 25 -1.96 44.43 37.18
N LEU A 26 -1.87 44.19 35.87
CA LEU A 26 -1.68 45.24 34.88
C LEU A 26 -2.27 44.80 33.52
N THR A 27 -3.32 45.52 33.13
CA THR A 27 -4.10 45.46 31.89
C THR A 27 -3.40 46.12 30.71
N VAL A 28 -3.47 45.50 29.52
CA VAL A 28 -3.50 46.21 28.23
C VAL A 28 -4.51 45.53 27.29
N LEU A 29 -5.60 46.27 27.05
CA LEU A 29 -6.43 46.39 25.84
C LEU A 29 -6.53 45.19 24.87
N VAL A 30 -7.67 44.50 24.90
CA VAL A 30 -8.22 43.81 23.70
C VAL A 30 -9.39 44.63 23.20
N GLY A 31 -9.15 45.36 22.10
CA GLY A 31 -10.18 46.04 21.33
C GLY A 31 -11.13 45.03 20.72
N GLY A 32 -12.42 45.38 20.77
CA GLY A 32 -13.53 44.55 20.31
C GLY A 32 -13.45 44.21 18.82
N GLY A 33 -13.63 42.93 18.55
CA GLY A 33 -14.18 42.39 17.31
C GLY A 33 -15.03 41.20 17.72
N LEU A 34 -16.34 41.41 17.85
CA LEU A 34 -17.31 40.31 17.90
C LEU A 34 -17.22 39.60 16.55
N VAL A 35 -16.34 38.60 16.45
CA VAL A 35 -16.44 37.60 15.39
C VAL A 35 -17.66 36.78 15.78
N VAL A 36 -18.78 37.07 15.13
CA VAL A 36 -19.85 36.08 14.99
C VAL A 36 -19.18 34.93 14.26
N VAL A 37 -18.73 33.92 15.00
CA VAL A 37 -18.44 32.62 14.43
C VAL A 37 -19.80 32.08 14.05
N GLU A 38 -20.25 32.41 12.84
CA GLU A 38 -21.24 31.58 12.17
C GLU A 38 -20.66 30.18 12.18
N SER A 39 -21.30 29.26 12.91
CA SER A 39 -20.98 27.86 12.82
C SER A 39 -21.15 27.50 11.35
N THR A 40 -20.05 27.26 10.65
CA THR A 40 -20.09 26.65 9.34
C THR A 40 -20.77 25.31 9.55
N GLY A 41 -22.04 25.21 9.11
CA GLY A 41 -22.79 23.97 9.17
C GLY A 41 -21.94 22.91 8.50
N ALA A 42 -21.62 21.84 9.24
CA ALA A 42 -21.00 20.66 8.67
C ALA A 42 -21.80 20.27 7.42
N ALA A 43 -21.12 20.19 6.28
CA ALA A 43 -21.73 19.73 5.04
C ALA A 43 -22.11 18.27 5.24
N ALA A 44 -23.39 18.01 5.54
CA ALA A 44 -23.90 16.66 5.73
C ALA A 44 -23.52 15.79 4.52
N ALA A 45 -23.06 14.56 4.77
CA ALA A 45 -22.85 13.56 3.73
C ALA A 45 -23.99 13.58 2.70
N THR A 46 -23.66 13.86 1.44
CA THR A 46 -24.65 13.90 0.37
C THR A 46 -25.03 12.48 -0.03
N VAL A 47 -26.31 12.15 0.08
CA VAL A 47 -26.86 10.84 -0.30
C VAL A 47 -27.58 10.95 -1.64
N ASP A 48 -27.35 9.99 -2.52
CA ASP A 48 -28.11 9.88 -3.77
C ASP A 48 -29.46 9.26 -3.49
N THR A 49 -30.51 10.06 -3.64
CA THR A 49 -31.90 9.68 -3.35
C THR A 49 -32.49 8.70 -4.37
N ASN A 50 -31.80 8.45 -5.49
CA ASN A 50 -32.22 7.46 -6.48
C ASN A 50 -31.64 6.06 -6.21
N ALA A 51 -30.69 5.94 -5.28
CA ALA A 51 -30.03 4.68 -4.95
C ALA A 51 -30.69 3.96 -3.77
N TRP A 52 -30.54 2.63 -3.75
CA TRP A 52 -30.82 1.79 -2.59
C TRP A 52 -29.53 1.58 -1.79
N TYR A 53 -29.63 1.51 -0.47
CA TYR A 53 -28.48 1.32 0.43
C TYR A 53 -28.74 0.21 1.44
N VAL A 54 -27.71 -0.55 1.78
CA VAL A 54 -27.63 -1.28 3.03
C VAL A 54 -26.89 -0.42 4.06
N LEU A 55 -27.48 -0.24 5.23
CA LEU A 55 -26.85 0.48 6.33
C LEU A 55 -26.13 -0.51 7.24
N VAL A 56 -24.80 -0.49 7.25
CA VAL A 56 -23.98 -1.44 8.01
C VAL A 56 -23.47 -0.80 9.28
N ASN A 57 -23.78 -1.38 10.43
CA ASN A 57 -23.38 -0.83 11.72
C ASN A 57 -21.86 -0.99 11.94
N ARG A 58 -21.18 0.08 12.38
CA ARG A 58 -19.72 0.08 12.62
C ARG A 58 -19.30 -0.90 13.70
N ASN A 59 -20.11 -1.08 14.75
CA ASN A 59 -19.76 -1.93 15.88
C ASN A 59 -19.89 -3.42 15.56
N SER A 60 -20.92 -3.83 14.82
CA SER A 60 -21.26 -5.24 14.61
C SER A 60 -21.00 -5.77 13.20
N GLY A 61 -20.79 -4.89 12.22
CA GLY A 61 -20.71 -5.24 10.80
C GLY A 61 -22.04 -5.73 10.20
N LYS A 62 -23.15 -5.61 10.92
CA LYS A 62 -24.48 -6.12 10.51
C LYS A 62 -25.34 -5.03 9.87
N ALA A 63 -26.29 -5.45 9.04
CA ALA A 63 -27.16 -4.58 8.28
C ALA A 63 -28.41 -4.18 9.07
N LEU A 64 -28.90 -2.96 8.86
CA LEU A 64 -30.23 -2.50 9.27
C LEU A 64 -31.30 -3.27 8.49
N ASP A 65 -32.17 -3.98 9.20
CA ASP A 65 -33.02 -5.04 8.66
C ASP A 65 -34.47 -4.91 9.17
N VAL A 66 -35.45 -5.10 8.28
CA VAL A 66 -36.85 -5.31 8.66
C VAL A 66 -37.04 -6.77 9.10
N TYR A 67 -37.21 -6.99 10.41
CA TYR A 67 -37.27 -8.31 11.01
C TYR A 67 -38.31 -9.22 10.33
N ASN A 68 -37.91 -10.46 10.04
CA ASN A 68 -38.73 -11.46 9.33
C ASN A 68 -39.30 -10.99 7.99
N ARG A 69 -38.70 -9.99 7.34
CA ARG A 69 -39.18 -9.41 6.07
C ARG A 69 -40.64 -8.94 6.14
N ALA A 70 -41.09 -8.55 7.33
CA ALA A 70 -42.46 -8.10 7.56
C ALA A 70 -42.81 -6.88 6.70
N THR A 71 -44.09 -6.69 6.42
CA THR A 71 -44.59 -5.59 5.58
C THR A 71 -45.69 -4.77 6.25
N ASN A 72 -46.14 -5.14 7.46
CA ASN A 72 -47.14 -4.40 8.24
C ASN A 72 -46.55 -3.18 8.95
N ASP A 73 -47.43 -2.24 9.33
CA ASP A 73 -47.08 -1.12 10.20
C ASP A 73 -46.66 -1.63 11.59
N GLY A 74 -45.69 -0.95 12.19
CA GLY A 74 -45.14 -1.29 13.50
C GLY A 74 -44.17 -2.46 13.48
N ALA A 75 -43.83 -3.01 12.30
CA ALA A 75 -42.87 -4.10 12.26
C ALA A 75 -41.49 -3.64 12.74
N ARG A 76 -40.86 -4.52 13.53
CA ARG A 76 -39.60 -4.26 14.23
C ARG A 76 -38.44 -4.10 13.25
N ILE A 77 -37.62 -3.07 13.48
CA ILE A 77 -36.31 -2.94 12.84
C ILE A 77 -35.25 -3.55 13.76
N THR A 78 -34.39 -4.37 13.17
CA THR A 78 -33.32 -5.09 13.83
C THR A 78 -32.00 -4.85 13.10
N GLN A 79 -30.89 -5.27 13.68
CA GLN A 79 -29.74 -5.65 12.87
C GLN A 79 -29.80 -7.15 12.52
N TRP A 80 -29.22 -7.51 11.38
CA TRP A 80 -29.02 -8.90 10.98
C TRP A 80 -27.78 -9.05 10.11
N THR A 81 -27.22 -10.26 10.05
CA THR A 81 -26.16 -10.63 9.11
C THR A 81 -26.52 -10.14 7.71
N ARG A 82 -25.58 -9.40 7.11
CA ARG A 82 -25.78 -8.77 5.81
C ARG A 82 -25.92 -9.84 4.73
N GLY A 83 -27.08 -9.85 4.07
CA GLY A 83 -27.37 -10.71 2.92
C GLY A 83 -27.94 -9.95 1.72
N ASP A 84 -27.96 -8.61 1.81
CA ASP A 84 -28.45 -7.68 0.78
C ASP A 84 -29.87 -7.99 0.28
N GLY A 85 -30.70 -8.65 1.11
CA GLY A 85 -32.10 -8.90 0.83
C GLY A 85 -32.89 -7.58 0.78
N THR A 86 -34.05 -7.57 0.09
CA THR A 86 -34.90 -6.36 -0.02
C THR A 86 -35.28 -5.75 1.33
N ASN A 87 -35.35 -6.56 2.40
CA ASN A 87 -35.61 -6.14 3.77
C ASN A 87 -34.44 -5.40 4.46
N GLN A 88 -33.24 -5.41 3.85
CA GLN A 88 -32.05 -4.69 4.31
C GLN A 88 -31.73 -3.46 3.45
N GLN A 89 -32.56 -3.17 2.45
CA GLN A 89 -32.31 -2.11 1.49
C GLN A 89 -33.22 -0.90 1.74
N TRP A 90 -32.59 0.27 1.77
CA TRP A 90 -33.20 1.53 2.15
C TRP A 90 -32.89 2.61 1.12
N GLN A 91 -33.91 3.29 0.62
CA GLN A 91 -33.77 4.46 -0.25
C GLN A 91 -33.99 5.72 0.58
N PHE A 92 -33.13 6.73 0.39
CA PHE A 92 -33.30 8.03 1.03
C PHE A 92 -34.29 8.86 0.20
N VAL A 93 -35.39 9.28 0.82
CA VAL A 93 -36.41 10.13 0.21
C VAL A 93 -36.33 11.50 0.86
N ASP A 94 -36.02 12.52 0.06
CA ASP A 94 -35.88 13.89 0.56
C ASP A 94 -37.17 14.38 1.25
N SER A 95 -36.98 15.09 2.37
CA SER A 95 -38.02 15.71 3.20
C SER A 95 -37.73 17.19 3.47
N GLY A 96 -36.73 17.77 2.80
CA GLY A 96 -36.34 19.17 2.88
C GLY A 96 -35.48 19.51 4.10
N GLY A 97 -34.63 20.53 3.97
CA GLY A 97 -33.79 21.05 5.05
C GLY A 97 -32.72 20.06 5.54
N GLY A 98 -32.24 19.16 4.66
CA GLY A 98 -31.23 18.15 4.99
C GLY A 98 -31.75 16.91 5.72
N TYR A 99 -33.07 16.70 5.73
CA TYR A 99 -33.72 15.53 6.33
C TYR A 99 -34.29 14.59 5.27
N TYR A 100 -34.23 13.30 5.58
CA TYR A 100 -34.66 12.21 4.71
C TYR A 100 -35.57 11.24 5.45
N ARG A 101 -36.48 10.61 4.72
CA ARG A 101 -37.11 9.36 5.13
C ARG A 101 -36.32 8.20 4.55
N LEU A 102 -36.15 7.12 5.31
CA LEU A 102 -35.49 5.90 4.82
C LEU A 102 -36.57 4.90 4.43
N LYS A 103 -36.84 4.77 3.13
CA LYS A 103 -37.86 3.88 2.57
C LYS A 103 -37.32 2.47 2.38
N SER A 104 -37.97 1.46 2.95
CA SER A 104 -37.62 0.06 2.77
C SER A 104 -37.96 -0.42 1.36
N ARG A 105 -37.05 -1.14 0.70
CA ARG A 105 -37.30 -1.77 -0.61
C ARG A 105 -38.32 -2.89 -0.52
N ASN A 106 -38.41 -3.55 0.64
CA ASN A 106 -39.29 -4.70 0.85
C ASN A 106 -40.77 -4.33 0.93
N SER A 107 -41.10 -3.25 1.63
CA SER A 107 -42.48 -2.88 1.96
C SER A 107 -42.92 -1.54 1.38
N GLY A 108 -41.99 -0.71 0.92
CA GLY A 108 -42.24 0.69 0.54
C GLY A 108 -42.54 1.63 1.72
N LYS A 109 -42.53 1.14 2.96
CA LYS A 109 -42.72 1.91 4.20
C LYS A 109 -41.41 2.58 4.64
N VAL A 110 -41.49 3.50 5.58
CA VAL A 110 -40.32 4.27 6.04
C VAL A 110 -39.95 3.95 7.48
N LEU A 111 -38.68 4.21 7.82
CA LEU A 111 -38.18 4.18 9.18
C LEU A 111 -38.96 5.18 10.07
N ASP A 112 -39.40 4.75 11.24
CA ASP A 112 -40.29 5.51 12.12
C ASP A 112 -39.89 5.33 13.59
N VAL A 113 -39.80 6.43 14.33
CA VAL A 113 -39.72 6.38 15.80
C VAL A 113 -41.12 6.16 16.37
N SER A 114 -41.33 4.98 16.95
CA SER A 114 -42.65 4.53 17.40
C SER A 114 -43.34 5.54 18.32
N SER A 115 -44.62 5.79 18.06
CA SER A 115 -45.48 6.72 18.82
C SER A 115 -44.94 8.16 18.89
N ARG A 116 -44.05 8.56 17.95
CA ARG A 116 -43.36 9.85 17.96
C ARG A 116 -42.59 10.13 19.26
N SER A 117 -42.17 9.08 19.95
CA SER A 117 -41.50 9.21 21.24
C SER A 117 -40.22 10.03 21.12
N THR A 118 -39.87 10.75 22.17
CA THR A 118 -38.56 11.41 22.33
C THR A 118 -37.71 10.74 23.41
N ALA A 119 -38.18 9.64 24.00
CA ALA A 119 -37.46 8.91 25.03
C ALA A 119 -36.27 8.11 24.47
N ASP A 120 -35.25 7.93 25.30
CA ASP A 120 -34.15 7.00 25.02
C ASP A 120 -34.67 5.56 25.05
N GLY A 121 -34.17 4.73 24.13
CA GLY A 121 -34.62 3.36 23.97
C GLY A 121 -35.96 3.21 23.25
N ALA A 122 -36.56 4.30 22.75
CA ALA A 122 -37.77 4.19 21.94
C ALA A 122 -37.49 3.39 20.66
N ALA A 123 -38.37 2.44 20.36
CA ALA A 123 -38.18 1.51 19.26
C ALA A 123 -38.23 2.21 17.90
N ILE A 124 -37.33 1.80 17.01
CA ILE A 124 -37.40 2.10 15.59
C ILE A 124 -38.19 0.97 14.90
N VAL A 125 -39.24 1.36 14.19
CA VAL A 125 -40.13 0.46 13.45
C VAL A 125 -40.20 0.91 11.99
N GLN A 126 -40.84 0.11 11.12
CA GLN A 126 -41.35 0.65 9.87
C GLN A 126 -42.81 1.09 10.03
N TRP A 127 -43.20 2.14 9.31
CA TRP A 127 -44.57 2.62 9.27
C TRP A 127 -44.91 3.21 7.90
N THR A 128 -46.20 3.24 7.58
CA THR A 128 -46.74 3.95 6.42
C THR A 128 -46.19 5.37 6.36
N ASP A 129 -45.71 5.76 5.18
CA ASP A 129 -45.07 7.04 4.96
C ASP A 129 -46.08 8.19 5.09
N GLY A 130 -46.01 8.92 6.20
CA GLY A 130 -46.81 10.11 6.47
C GLY A 130 -45.99 11.39 6.49
N ASN A 131 -44.69 11.30 6.19
CA ASN A 131 -43.72 12.40 6.25
C ASN A 131 -43.73 13.18 7.57
N GLY A 132 -44.03 12.51 8.68
CA GLY A 132 -43.99 13.13 10.02
C GLY A 132 -42.56 13.37 10.49
N THR A 133 -42.34 14.32 11.42
CA THR A 133 -41.01 14.61 11.98
C THR A 133 -40.36 13.39 12.65
N ASN A 134 -41.15 12.44 13.15
CA ASN A 134 -40.69 11.18 13.71
C ASN A 134 -40.17 10.18 12.65
N GLN A 135 -40.41 10.42 11.36
CA GLN A 135 -39.94 9.62 10.21
C GLN A 135 -38.77 10.27 9.46
N GLN A 136 -38.35 11.45 9.89
CA GLN A 136 -37.34 12.27 9.21
C GLN A 136 -36.01 12.20 9.95
N PHE A 137 -34.93 11.91 9.23
CA PHE A 137 -33.60 11.73 9.78
C PHE A 137 -32.59 12.54 8.97
N ARG A 138 -31.70 13.28 9.63
CA ARG A 138 -30.53 13.88 8.97
C ARG A 138 -29.32 12.98 9.13
N LEU A 139 -28.41 13.07 8.18
CA LEU A 139 -27.10 12.43 8.26
C LEU A 139 -26.15 13.37 8.99
N ALA A 140 -25.51 12.87 10.05
CA ALA A 140 -24.44 13.56 10.75
C ALA A 140 -23.13 12.78 10.59
N ASP A 141 -22.11 13.44 10.08
CA ASP A 141 -20.84 12.79 9.75
C ASP A 141 -20.13 12.23 10.98
N SER A 142 -19.37 11.16 10.74
CA SER A 142 -18.43 10.54 11.67
C SER A 142 -17.14 10.18 10.90
N ALA A 143 -16.03 9.98 11.61
CA ALA A 143 -14.75 9.64 10.98
C ALA A 143 -14.84 8.35 10.15
N ASP A 144 -13.95 8.22 9.14
CA ASP A 144 -13.77 7.01 8.33
C ASP A 144 -14.97 6.64 7.43
N GLY A 145 -15.76 7.64 7.02
CA GLY A 145 -16.88 7.45 6.09
C GLY A 145 -18.16 6.89 6.70
N TYR A 146 -18.26 6.88 8.03
CA TYR A 146 -19.47 6.52 8.76
C TYR A 146 -20.39 7.73 8.99
N VAL A 147 -21.68 7.46 9.17
CA VAL A 147 -22.70 8.47 9.47
C VAL A 147 -23.55 8.06 10.67
N ARG A 148 -24.12 9.03 11.36
CA ARG A 148 -25.19 8.85 12.35
C ARG A 148 -26.50 9.34 11.74
N LEU A 149 -27.59 8.62 12.00
CA LEU A 149 -28.94 9.05 11.60
C LEU A 149 -29.61 9.74 12.78
N LEU A 150 -29.79 11.06 12.69
CA LEU A 150 -30.39 11.85 13.76
C LEU A 150 -31.84 12.19 13.44
N ASN A 151 -32.77 11.76 14.28
CA ASN A 151 -34.20 11.99 14.09
C ASN A 151 -34.55 13.48 14.27
N ARG A 152 -35.42 14.02 13.40
CA ARG A 152 -35.83 15.44 13.42
C ARG A 152 -36.67 15.80 14.65
N ASN A 153 -37.51 14.89 15.13
CA ASN A 153 -38.41 15.13 16.25
C ASN A 153 -37.69 15.14 17.60
N SER A 154 -36.73 14.25 17.80
CA SER A 154 -36.05 14.06 19.09
C SER A 154 -34.60 14.56 19.14
N GLY A 155 -33.95 14.73 17.98
CA GLY A 155 -32.51 14.99 17.88
C GLY A 155 -31.62 13.78 18.18
N LYS A 156 -32.21 12.59 18.40
CA LYS A 156 -31.52 11.38 18.87
C LYS A 156 -31.04 10.50 17.73
N ALA A 157 -29.97 9.73 17.99
CA ALA A 157 -29.33 8.86 17.01
C ALA A 157 -30.02 7.49 16.93
N VAL A 158 -30.16 6.94 15.72
CA VAL A 158 -30.52 5.54 15.50
C VAL A 158 -29.33 4.65 15.89
N GLU A 159 -29.54 3.71 16.80
CA GLU A 159 -28.49 2.85 17.32
C GLU A 159 -28.92 1.39 17.50
N VAL A 160 -27.92 0.50 17.54
CA VAL A 160 -28.10 -0.88 18.02
C VAL A 160 -28.15 -0.86 19.54
N GLN A 161 -29.28 -1.28 20.10
CA GLN A 161 -29.53 -1.25 21.55
C GLN A 161 -28.49 -2.11 22.29
N GLY A 162 -27.87 -1.50 23.30
CA GLY A 162 -26.84 -2.16 24.13
C GLY A 162 -25.58 -2.58 23.35
N ALA A 163 -25.34 -1.98 22.17
CA ALA A 163 -24.21 -2.32 21.29
C ALA A 163 -24.11 -3.82 20.96
N SER A 164 -25.25 -4.50 20.88
CA SER A 164 -25.31 -5.92 20.53
C SER A 164 -24.59 -6.21 19.22
N THR A 165 -23.96 -7.38 19.10
CA THR A 165 -23.35 -7.88 17.86
C THR A 165 -24.10 -9.10 17.29
N ALA A 166 -25.19 -9.52 17.95
CA ALA A 166 -26.01 -10.66 17.53
C ALA A 166 -27.07 -10.29 16.49
N ASP A 167 -27.43 -11.25 15.66
CA ASP A 167 -28.62 -11.19 14.82
C ASP A 167 -29.88 -11.04 15.69
N GLY A 168 -30.82 -10.20 15.27
CA GLY A 168 -31.99 -9.89 16.09
C GLY A 168 -31.75 -8.77 17.12
N GLY A 169 -30.56 -8.16 17.14
CA GLY A 169 -30.26 -7.00 17.97
C GLY A 169 -31.21 -5.83 17.67
N ASN A 170 -31.88 -5.31 18.69
CA ASN A 170 -32.93 -4.30 18.53
C ASN A 170 -32.36 -2.96 18.07
N ILE A 171 -33.12 -2.22 17.25
CA ILE A 171 -32.78 -0.85 16.85
C ILE A 171 -33.68 0.13 17.60
N VAL A 172 -33.07 1.13 18.23
CA VAL A 172 -33.73 2.15 19.02
C VAL A 172 -33.19 3.53 18.64
N GLN A 173 -33.86 4.60 19.10
CA GLN A 173 -33.20 5.90 19.22
C GLN A 173 -32.61 6.09 20.61
N TYR A 174 -31.50 6.82 20.71
CA TYR A 174 -30.88 7.19 21.97
C TYR A 174 -30.15 8.52 21.86
N ALA A 175 -29.86 9.17 22.98
CA ALA A 175 -28.97 10.33 23.04
C ALA A 175 -27.73 10.12 22.14
N ASP A 176 -27.39 11.14 21.35
CA ASP A 176 -26.24 11.08 20.44
C ASP A 176 -24.95 11.31 21.24
N TRP A 177 -24.16 10.25 21.41
CA TRP A 177 -22.87 10.30 22.10
C TRP A 177 -21.72 9.80 21.21
N GLY A 178 -21.98 9.60 19.91
CA GLY A 178 -20.97 9.22 18.93
C GLY A 178 -20.49 7.77 19.02
N GLY A 179 -21.23 6.90 19.70
CA GLY A 179 -20.86 5.49 19.88
C GLY A 179 -20.75 4.73 18.56
N THR A 180 -19.87 3.72 18.50
CA THR A 180 -19.72 2.87 17.30
C THR A 180 -21.02 2.14 16.94
N ASN A 181 -21.87 1.84 17.91
CA ASN A 181 -23.20 1.25 17.71
C ASN A 181 -24.24 2.25 17.15
N GLN A 182 -23.93 3.56 17.13
CA GLN A 182 -24.75 4.63 16.53
C GLN A 182 -24.31 4.98 15.10
N GLN A 183 -23.17 4.43 14.66
CA GLN A 183 -22.52 4.75 13.40
C GLN A 183 -22.82 3.70 12.34
N TRP A 184 -23.16 4.16 11.14
CA TRP A 184 -23.60 3.35 10.03
C TRP A 184 -22.78 3.69 8.78
N GLN A 185 -22.36 2.67 8.04
CA GLN A 185 -21.81 2.81 6.71
C GLN A 185 -22.95 2.68 5.69
N LEU A 186 -23.04 3.63 4.75
CA LEU A 186 -24.00 3.60 3.66
C LEU A 186 -23.42 2.82 2.49
N VAL A 187 -23.85 1.58 2.28
CA VAL A 187 -23.38 0.73 1.17
C VAL A 187 -24.43 0.70 0.07
N ARG A 188 -24.14 1.26 -1.10
CA ARG A 188 -25.08 1.25 -2.24
C ARG A 188 -25.39 -0.17 -2.73
N VAL A 189 -26.62 -0.38 -3.17
CA VAL A 189 -27.15 -1.62 -3.75
C VAL A 189 -27.63 -1.34 -5.16
N ASP A 190 -26.75 -1.58 -6.13
CA ASP A 190 -27.09 -1.47 -7.54
C ASP A 190 -27.81 -2.75 -7.99
N GLY A 191 -29.04 -2.59 -8.51
CA GLY A 191 -29.95 -3.69 -8.79
C GLY A 191 -29.58 -4.53 -10.02
N THR A 192 -29.77 -5.84 -9.88
CA THR A 192 -29.86 -6.90 -10.91
C THR A 192 -28.67 -7.12 -11.83
N THR A 193 -28.14 -8.34 -11.76
CA THR A 193 -27.32 -9.03 -12.78
C THR A 193 -28.06 -9.11 -14.12
N PRO A 194 -27.40 -8.76 -15.25
CA PRO A 194 -27.57 -9.56 -16.46
C PRO A 194 -26.23 -9.96 -17.08
N THR A 195 -26.29 -11.08 -17.79
CA THR A 195 -25.29 -11.74 -18.63
C THR A 195 -24.90 -10.94 -19.88
N THR A 196 -24.53 -9.68 -19.70
CA THR A 196 -23.96 -8.81 -20.73
C THR A 196 -23.05 -7.82 -19.99
N PRO A 197 -21.79 -7.61 -20.39
CA PRO A 197 -20.85 -6.80 -19.61
C PRO A 197 -21.44 -5.41 -19.33
N PRO A 198 -21.58 -4.98 -18.07
CA PRO A 198 -22.05 -3.63 -17.79
C PRO A 198 -20.95 -2.65 -18.19
N THR A 199 -21.21 -1.88 -19.24
CA THR A 199 -20.56 -0.59 -19.42
C THR A 199 -21.12 0.34 -18.34
N THR A 200 -20.51 0.30 -17.16
CA THR A 200 -20.43 1.52 -16.36
C THR A 200 -19.89 2.58 -17.30
N PRO A 201 -20.52 3.76 -17.41
CA PRO A 201 -19.87 4.86 -18.10
C PRO A 201 -18.49 4.96 -17.46
N PRO A 202 -17.40 5.01 -18.26
CA PRO A 202 -16.10 5.27 -17.70
C PRO A 202 -16.23 6.39 -16.68
N ALA A 203 -15.54 6.29 -15.56
CA ALA A 203 -15.25 7.51 -14.84
C ALA A 203 -14.70 8.51 -15.87
N ASN A 204 -15.26 9.73 -15.92
CA ASN A 204 -14.98 10.66 -17.01
C ASN A 204 -13.48 10.67 -17.36
N GLY A 205 -13.15 10.35 -18.62
CA GLY A 205 -11.79 10.30 -19.13
C GLY A 205 -11.18 8.90 -19.26
N SER A 206 -9.86 8.88 -19.48
CA SER A 206 -9.04 7.69 -19.70
C SER A 206 -7.73 7.81 -18.92
N PHE A 207 -7.10 6.67 -18.65
CA PHE A 207 -5.74 6.60 -18.11
C PHE A 207 -4.77 6.13 -19.19
N THR A 208 -3.48 6.35 -18.97
CA THR A 208 -2.39 5.91 -19.86
C THR A 208 -1.51 4.92 -19.14
N ASN A 209 -1.08 3.86 -19.83
CA ASN A 209 -0.10 2.92 -19.34
C ASN A 209 1.33 3.45 -19.54
N PRO A 210 2.29 3.13 -18.64
CA PRO A 210 2.09 2.39 -17.39
C PRO A 210 1.37 3.23 -16.34
N VAL A 211 0.56 2.59 -15.48
CA VAL A 211 -0.11 3.27 -14.36
C VAL A 211 0.89 3.70 -13.26
N VAL A 212 2.04 3.02 -13.18
CA VAL A 212 3.16 3.40 -12.32
C VAL A 212 4.46 3.22 -13.11
N TRP A 213 5.22 4.31 -13.32
CA TRP A 213 6.50 4.25 -14.03
C TRP A 213 7.70 4.23 -13.07
N GLN A 214 7.70 3.25 -12.17
CA GLN A 214 8.80 2.90 -11.27
C GLN A 214 8.92 1.37 -11.19
N ASP A 215 10.09 0.88 -10.79
CA ASP A 215 10.37 -0.56 -10.71
C ASP A 215 9.57 -1.27 -9.60
N PHE A 216 8.47 -1.91 -9.99
CA PHE A 216 7.64 -2.77 -9.16
C PHE A 216 7.44 -4.11 -9.88
N ALA A 217 8.32 -5.04 -9.56
CA ALA A 217 8.37 -6.39 -10.07
C ALA A 217 7.40 -7.35 -9.36
N ASP A 218 7.04 -8.43 -10.05
CA ASP A 218 6.30 -9.58 -9.51
C ASP A 218 5.06 -9.19 -8.71
N VAL A 219 4.29 -8.25 -9.25
CA VAL A 219 3.23 -7.62 -8.49
C VAL A 219 2.15 -8.61 -8.05
N ASP A 220 1.60 -8.43 -6.85
CA ASP A 220 0.38 -9.09 -6.39
C ASP A 220 -0.63 -8.03 -5.97
N ILE A 221 -1.87 -8.14 -6.46
CA ILE A 221 -2.89 -7.12 -6.30
C ILE A 221 -4.12 -7.67 -5.60
N ILE A 222 -4.56 -6.97 -4.55
CA ILE A 222 -5.79 -7.29 -3.83
C ILE A 222 -6.67 -6.05 -3.67
N ARG A 223 -7.97 -6.27 -3.43
CA ARG A 223 -8.90 -5.22 -2.99
C ARG A 223 -9.39 -5.54 -1.58
N VAL A 224 -9.36 -4.56 -0.69
CA VAL A 224 -9.99 -4.64 0.64
C VAL A 224 -10.82 -3.38 0.83
N GLY A 225 -12.14 -3.53 0.93
CA GLY A 225 -13.04 -2.37 0.95
C GLY A 225 -12.96 -1.56 -0.35
N ASP A 226 -12.79 -0.24 -0.25
CA ASP A 226 -12.66 0.68 -1.38
C ASP A 226 -11.22 0.80 -1.91
N ALA A 227 -10.24 0.22 -1.22
CA ALA A 227 -8.83 0.35 -1.55
C ALA A 227 -8.29 -0.90 -2.27
N PHE A 228 -7.36 -0.64 -3.18
CA PHE A 228 -6.53 -1.62 -3.86
C PHE A 228 -5.11 -1.55 -3.30
N TYR A 229 -4.49 -2.70 -3.12
CA TYR A 229 -3.13 -2.82 -2.62
C TYR A 229 -2.28 -3.63 -3.59
N LEU A 230 -1.09 -3.13 -3.88
CA LEU A 230 -0.12 -3.77 -4.77
C LEU A 230 1.16 -4.08 -3.98
N SER A 231 1.47 -5.37 -3.81
CA SER A 231 2.75 -5.81 -3.26
C SER A 231 3.74 -6.07 -4.41
N ALA A 232 5.03 -5.89 -4.19
CA ALA A 232 6.07 -6.16 -5.19
C ALA A 232 7.34 -6.80 -4.60
N SER A 233 8.18 -7.37 -5.45
CA SER A 233 9.50 -7.90 -5.07
C SER A 233 10.54 -6.80 -4.85
N THR A 234 11.52 -7.08 -3.98
CA THR A 234 12.60 -6.14 -3.64
C THR A 234 13.97 -6.75 -3.48
N MET A 235 14.10 -8.06 -3.64
CA MET A 235 15.39 -8.75 -3.48
C MET A 235 16.04 -8.41 -2.13
N HIS A 236 17.18 -7.71 -2.17
CA HIS A 236 18.04 -7.37 -1.02
C HIS A 236 17.75 -5.99 -0.44
N TYR A 237 16.78 -5.25 -0.98
CA TYR A 237 16.40 -3.95 -0.44
C TYR A 237 15.57 -4.09 0.83
N SER A 238 15.89 -3.28 1.85
CA SER A 238 15.27 -3.28 3.18
C SER A 238 14.73 -1.90 3.55
N PRO A 239 13.50 -1.75 4.08
CA PRO A 239 12.49 -2.78 4.26
C PRO A 239 12.09 -3.40 2.90
N GLY A 240 11.60 -4.62 2.94
CA GLY A 240 11.25 -5.41 1.76
C GLY A 240 9.75 -5.51 1.52
N ALA A 241 9.35 -6.02 0.36
CA ALA A 241 7.96 -6.22 -0.02
C ALA A 241 7.09 -4.95 0.14
N PRO A 242 7.36 -3.88 -0.64
CA PRO A 242 6.64 -2.62 -0.59
C PRO A 242 5.19 -2.86 -0.97
N ILE A 243 4.32 -2.07 -0.36
CA ILE A 243 2.90 -2.04 -0.62
C ILE A 243 2.56 -0.66 -1.14
N LEU A 244 1.95 -0.60 -2.33
CA LEU A 244 1.29 0.60 -2.83
C LEU A 244 -0.22 0.53 -2.52
N ARG A 245 -0.85 1.70 -2.38
CA ARG A 245 -2.30 1.86 -2.23
C ARG A 245 -2.86 2.70 -3.37
N SER A 246 -4.03 2.30 -3.87
CA SER A 246 -4.83 3.04 -4.82
C SER A 246 -6.31 2.91 -4.48
N TYR A 247 -7.13 3.83 -4.99
CA TYR A 247 -8.59 3.76 -4.90
C TYR A 247 -9.26 3.70 -6.27
N ASP A 248 -8.47 3.78 -7.34
CA ASP A 248 -8.96 3.86 -8.72
C ASP A 248 -8.16 2.98 -9.70
N LEU A 249 -7.17 2.21 -9.20
CA LEU A 249 -6.20 1.39 -9.94
C LEU A 249 -5.20 2.17 -10.80
N VAL A 250 -5.30 3.50 -10.83
CA VAL A 250 -4.52 4.38 -11.72
C VAL A 250 -3.53 5.22 -10.90
N ASN A 251 -4.00 5.86 -9.84
CA ASN A 251 -3.19 6.70 -8.97
C ASN A 251 -2.74 5.88 -7.76
N TRP A 252 -1.43 5.77 -7.59
CA TRP A 252 -0.80 4.94 -6.56
C TRP A 252 0.10 5.77 -5.65
N GLU A 253 0.03 5.50 -4.35
CA GLU A 253 0.94 6.02 -3.33
C GLU A 253 1.62 4.87 -2.58
N PHE A 254 2.81 5.13 -2.02
CA PHE A 254 3.43 4.19 -1.09
C PHE A 254 2.61 4.11 0.20
N ALA A 255 2.23 2.90 0.62
CA ALA A 255 1.51 2.64 1.85
C ALA A 255 2.42 2.10 2.96
N GLY A 256 3.32 1.17 2.63
CA GLY A 256 4.15 0.51 3.65
C GLY A 256 5.00 -0.61 3.08
N HIS A 257 5.48 -1.50 3.96
CA HIS A 257 6.30 -2.65 3.63
C HIS A 257 5.92 -3.85 4.48
N SER A 258 5.76 -5.02 3.85
CA SER A 258 5.38 -6.24 4.57
C SER A 258 6.52 -6.80 5.42
N VAL A 259 7.78 -6.52 5.05
CA VAL A 259 8.98 -7.04 5.70
C VAL A 259 9.83 -5.88 6.22
N PRO A 260 9.69 -5.48 7.50
CA PRO A 260 10.41 -4.32 8.04
C PRO A 260 11.94 -4.46 8.04
N LYS A 261 12.44 -5.69 8.17
CA LYS A 261 13.87 -6.05 8.16
C LYS A 261 14.04 -7.42 7.52
N LEU A 262 15.08 -7.59 6.70
CA LEU A 262 15.38 -8.85 6.03
C LEU A 262 16.10 -9.81 6.99
N ASP A 263 15.39 -10.35 7.98
CA ASP A 263 15.92 -11.30 8.96
C ASP A 263 16.01 -12.73 8.39
N PHE A 264 16.72 -12.85 7.26
CA PHE A 264 16.85 -14.08 6.48
C PHE A 264 18.25 -14.69 6.54
N GLY A 265 19.20 -14.03 7.20
CA GLY A 265 20.57 -14.48 7.39
C GLY A 265 21.60 -13.35 7.35
N ALA A 266 22.82 -13.63 7.84
CA ALA A 266 23.86 -12.60 8.03
C ALA A 266 24.25 -11.83 6.76
N LYS A 267 24.16 -12.45 5.58
CA LYS A 267 24.44 -11.80 4.28
C LYS A 267 23.53 -10.60 4.00
N TYR A 268 22.34 -10.54 4.59
CA TYR A 268 21.40 -9.42 4.46
C TYR A 268 21.76 -8.24 5.35
N ASP A 269 22.57 -8.43 6.38
CA ASP A 269 23.18 -7.35 7.16
C ASP A 269 24.54 -6.90 6.58
N MET A 270 24.93 -7.46 5.44
CA MET A 270 26.28 -7.36 4.85
C MET A 270 27.38 -7.86 5.81
N SER A 271 27.05 -8.83 6.66
CA SER A 271 27.98 -9.49 7.57
C SER A 271 28.36 -10.86 7.01
N GLY A 272 29.66 -11.12 6.82
CA GLY A 272 30.16 -12.38 6.27
C GLY A 272 29.81 -12.65 4.80
N GLY A 273 29.22 -11.68 4.10
CA GLY A 273 28.83 -11.81 2.69
C GLY A 273 27.87 -10.70 2.24
N ARG A 274 27.37 -10.80 0.99
CA ARG A 274 26.39 -9.89 0.40
C ARG A 274 25.26 -10.69 -0.26
N ALA A 275 24.07 -10.12 -0.32
CA ALA A 275 22.85 -10.77 -0.78
C ALA A 275 22.31 -10.17 -2.09
N TYR A 276 23.12 -9.48 -2.89
CA TYR A 276 22.69 -8.96 -4.19
C TYR A 276 21.96 -10.02 -5.02
N VAL A 277 20.80 -9.63 -5.57
CA VAL A 277 19.87 -10.48 -6.35
C VAL A 277 19.36 -11.73 -5.59
N ASN A 278 19.53 -11.77 -4.27
CA ASN A 278 18.84 -12.70 -3.37
C ASN A 278 17.78 -11.95 -2.54
N GLY A 279 17.03 -12.68 -1.71
CA GLY A 279 16.02 -12.09 -0.82
C GLY A 279 14.62 -12.30 -1.34
N ILE A 280 13.85 -11.21 -1.46
CA ILE A 280 12.43 -11.27 -1.79
C ILE A 280 12.25 -11.30 -3.32
N TRP A 281 12.05 -12.52 -3.83
CA TRP A 281 11.51 -12.82 -5.16
C TRP A 281 9.97 -12.77 -5.12
N ALA A 282 9.32 -13.23 -6.21
CA ALA A 282 7.87 -13.26 -6.33
C ALA A 282 7.23 -13.87 -5.07
N SER A 283 6.41 -13.03 -4.43
CA SER A 283 5.74 -13.28 -3.16
C SER A 283 4.26 -12.97 -3.31
N THR A 284 3.46 -13.22 -2.27
CA THR A 284 2.02 -12.99 -2.28
C THR A 284 1.56 -12.15 -1.10
N LEU A 285 0.53 -11.34 -1.33
CA LEU A 285 -0.17 -10.54 -0.34
C LEU A 285 -1.66 -10.90 -0.40
N ASN A 286 -2.27 -11.20 0.74
CA ASN A 286 -3.72 -11.37 0.83
C ASN A 286 -4.27 -10.83 2.15
N TYR A 287 -5.59 -10.66 2.23
CA TYR A 287 -6.29 -10.22 3.43
C TYR A 287 -7.27 -11.29 3.85
N ARG A 288 -7.27 -11.62 5.14
CA ARG A 288 -8.19 -12.59 5.74
C ARG A 288 -9.32 -11.85 6.46
N PRO A 289 -10.55 -11.87 5.93
CA PRO A 289 -11.64 -11.09 6.51
C PRO A 289 -12.06 -11.55 7.91
N SER A 290 -12.00 -12.86 8.19
CA SER A 290 -12.47 -13.45 9.45
C SER A 290 -11.76 -12.92 10.70
N ASN A 291 -10.50 -12.49 10.55
CA ASN A 291 -9.69 -11.93 11.64
C ASN A 291 -9.12 -10.55 11.30
N SER A 292 -9.56 -9.95 10.20
CA SER A 292 -9.12 -8.63 9.73
C SER A 292 -7.59 -8.45 9.67
N THR A 293 -6.89 -9.46 9.13
CA THR A 293 -5.43 -9.50 9.10
C THR A 293 -4.92 -9.61 7.67
N TYR A 294 -3.94 -8.78 7.32
CA TYR A 294 -3.15 -8.92 6.10
C TYR A 294 -2.06 -9.96 6.31
N TYR A 295 -1.83 -10.77 5.28
CA TYR A 295 -0.80 -11.80 5.23
C TYR A 295 0.08 -11.55 4.02
N TRP A 296 1.39 -11.51 4.25
CA TRP A 296 2.39 -11.59 3.20
C TRP A 296 3.15 -12.90 3.34
N ALA A 297 3.44 -13.57 2.23
CA ALA A 297 4.26 -14.78 2.22
C ALA A 297 5.24 -14.79 1.05
N GLY A 298 6.50 -15.12 1.30
CA GLY A 298 7.53 -15.23 0.26
C GLY A 298 8.54 -16.33 0.56
N CYS A 299 8.90 -17.09 -0.47
CA CYS A 299 10.04 -18.00 -0.38
C CYS A 299 11.35 -17.21 -0.47
N ILE A 300 12.24 -17.44 0.49
CA ILE A 300 13.56 -16.81 0.54
C ILE A 300 14.63 -17.87 0.35
N ASP A 301 15.64 -17.52 -0.46
CA ASP A 301 16.82 -18.35 -0.76
C ASP A 301 16.46 -19.77 -1.23
N PHE A 302 15.33 -19.92 -1.93
CA PHE A 302 14.83 -21.20 -2.44
C PHE A 302 14.67 -22.30 -1.36
N ALA A 303 14.57 -21.90 -0.09
CA ALA A 303 14.63 -22.83 1.03
C ALA A 303 13.36 -22.81 1.90
N LYS A 304 12.96 -21.63 2.38
CA LYS A 304 11.88 -21.47 3.36
C LYS A 304 10.92 -20.37 2.97
N THR A 305 9.64 -20.55 3.31
CA THR A 305 8.63 -19.49 3.19
C THR A 305 8.52 -18.75 4.50
N TYR A 306 8.68 -17.42 4.45
CA TYR A 306 8.44 -16.54 5.57
C TYR A 306 7.05 -15.93 5.43
N ILE A 307 6.31 -15.84 6.54
CA ILE A 307 4.98 -15.25 6.59
C ILE A 307 5.02 -14.07 7.55
N TYR A 308 4.53 -12.92 7.10
CA TYR A 308 4.37 -11.70 7.89
C TYR A 308 2.90 -11.30 7.94
N THR A 309 2.49 -10.67 9.05
CA THR A 309 1.11 -10.21 9.24
C THR A 309 1.03 -8.81 9.79
N ALA A 310 -0.06 -8.10 9.46
CA ALA A 310 -0.41 -6.80 10.02
C ALA A 310 -1.93 -6.60 10.06
N ALA A 311 -2.40 -5.73 10.96
CA ALA A 311 -3.80 -5.31 11.00
C ALA A 311 -4.13 -4.25 9.92
N ALA A 312 -3.12 -3.53 9.42
CA ALA A 312 -3.23 -2.53 8.37
C ALA A 312 -1.95 -2.51 7.54
N VAL A 313 -2.04 -2.20 6.24
CA VAL A 313 -0.87 -2.22 5.34
C VAL A 313 0.18 -1.18 5.66
N ASP A 314 -0.22 -0.04 6.23
CA ASP A 314 0.60 1.07 6.70
C ASP A 314 0.91 0.98 8.20
N GLY A 315 0.52 -0.13 8.83
CA GLY A 315 0.77 -0.43 10.24
C GLY A 315 2.05 -1.24 10.47
N ALA A 316 2.18 -1.75 11.69
CA ALA A 316 3.30 -2.60 12.08
C ALA A 316 3.14 -4.03 11.54
N TRP A 317 4.13 -4.47 10.77
CA TRP A 317 4.24 -5.84 10.28
C TRP A 317 5.13 -6.69 11.18
N ASN A 318 4.68 -7.90 11.49
CA ASN A 318 5.42 -8.83 12.34
C ASN A 318 5.57 -10.18 11.64
N GLN A 319 6.73 -10.82 11.81
CA GLN A 319 6.91 -12.19 11.35
C GLN A 319 5.97 -13.11 12.13
N HIS A 320 5.09 -13.80 11.39
CA HIS A 320 4.07 -14.68 11.92
C HIS A 320 4.54 -16.13 12.00
N ALA A 321 5.25 -16.59 10.97
CA ALA A 321 5.76 -17.95 10.88
C ALA A 321 6.91 -18.09 9.87
N THR A 322 7.62 -19.21 9.97
CA THR A 322 8.51 -19.73 8.93
C THR A 322 8.15 -21.17 8.66
N ILE A 323 7.89 -21.50 7.40
CA ILE A 323 7.62 -22.86 6.94
C ILE A 323 8.89 -23.40 6.28
N ASN A 324 9.36 -24.58 6.71
CA ASN A 324 10.56 -25.26 6.19
C ASN A 324 10.31 -25.89 4.81
N LYS A 325 9.77 -25.10 3.89
CA LYS A 325 9.51 -25.45 2.51
C LYS A 325 9.42 -24.17 1.70
N CYS A 326 9.98 -24.19 0.50
CA CYS A 326 9.90 -23.08 -0.42
C CYS A 326 8.59 -23.13 -1.20
N TYR A 327 7.71 -22.17 -0.98
CA TYR A 327 6.62 -21.85 -1.89
C TYR A 327 7.15 -20.86 -2.93
N TYR A 328 7.95 -21.38 -3.86
CA TYR A 328 8.52 -20.60 -4.95
C TYR A 328 7.42 -19.97 -5.79
N ASP A 329 7.50 -18.67 -6.06
CA ASP A 329 6.52 -17.93 -6.86
C ASP A 329 5.08 -18.10 -6.37
N ALA A 330 4.89 -17.85 -5.08
CA ALA A 330 3.64 -18.13 -4.38
C ALA A 330 2.48 -17.18 -4.76
N GLY A 331 1.26 -17.73 -4.72
CA GLY A 331 -0.01 -17.00 -4.74
C GLY A 331 -0.97 -17.55 -3.69
N MET A 332 -1.37 -16.72 -2.72
CA MET A 332 -2.25 -17.10 -1.62
C MET A 332 -3.72 -16.85 -1.96
N LEU A 333 -4.58 -17.81 -1.61
CA LEU A 333 -6.02 -17.70 -1.61
C LEU A 333 -6.53 -17.85 -0.17
N VAL A 334 -7.28 -16.87 0.33
CA VAL A 334 -8.19 -17.05 1.47
C VAL A 334 -9.55 -17.45 0.90
N ASP A 335 -9.94 -18.70 1.10
CA ASP A 335 -11.19 -19.26 0.55
C ASP A 335 -12.41 -18.76 1.34
N ASP A 336 -13.62 -18.91 0.78
CA ASP A 336 -14.88 -18.47 1.37
C ASP A 336 -15.19 -19.16 2.71
N ASN A 337 -14.61 -20.35 2.93
CA ASN A 337 -14.69 -21.11 4.17
C ASN A 337 -13.53 -20.78 5.14
N ASP A 338 -12.79 -19.71 4.88
CA ASP A 338 -11.66 -19.22 5.65
C ASP A 338 -10.39 -20.10 5.62
N THR A 339 -10.37 -21.16 4.81
CA THR A 339 -9.17 -21.96 4.57
C THR A 339 -8.18 -21.19 3.72
N MET A 340 -6.91 -21.19 4.13
CA MET A 340 -5.83 -20.59 3.35
C MET A 340 -5.14 -21.64 2.49
N TYR A 341 -5.03 -21.35 1.21
CA TYR A 341 -4.25 -22.13 0.25
C TYR A 341 -3.14 -21.29 -0.36
N VAL A 342 -2.04 -21.93 -0.75
CA VAL A 342 -0.94 -21.30 -1.48
C VAL A 342 -0.64 -22.13 -2.72
N ALA A 343 -0.85 -21.56 -3.90
CA ALA A 343 -0.35 -22.12 -5.16
C ALA A 343 1.10 -21.68 -5.35
N TYR A 344 1.97 -22.59 -5.79
CA TYR A 344 3.40 -22.30 -5.95
C TYR A 344 4.08 -23.29 -6.92
N GLY A 345 5.28 -22.95 -7.37
CA GLY A 345 6.15 -23.82 -8.16
C GLY A 345 6.52 -23.23 -9.53
N ASN A 346 7.42 -23.94 -10.21
CA ASN A 346 7.87 -23.62 -11.57
C ASN A 346 7.71 -24.88 -12.42
N SER A 347 6.83 -24.82 -13.42
CA SER A 347 6.44 -25.90 -14.34
C SER A 347 5.78 -27.13 -13.71
N GLN A 348 6.09 -27.43 -12.45
CA GLN A 348 5.35 -28.35 -11.58
C GLN A 348 4.62 -27.48 -10.55
N ILE A 349 3.34 -27.24 -10.78
CA ILE A 349 2.54 -26.36 -9.93
C ILE A 349 1.88 -27.20 -8.84
N SER A 350 2.07 -26.77 -7.60
CA SER A 350 1.52 -27.38 -6.41
C SER A 350 0.60 -26.42 -5.69
N VAL A 351 -0.32 -26.99 -4.90
CA VAL A 351 -1.14 -26.25 -3.95
C VAL A 351 -0.87 -26.80 -2.56
N ALA A 352 -0.57 -25.92 -1.62
CA ALA A 352 -0.52 -26.21 -0.19
C ALA A 352 -1.79 -25.70 0.49
N GLN A 353 -2.29 -26.43 1.48
CA GLN A 353 -3.25 -25.96 2.45
C GLN A 353 -2.51 -25.62 3.75
N LEU A 354 -2.73 -24.42 4.27
CA LEU A 354 -2.17 -24.01 5.55
C LEU A 354 -3.08 -24.42 6.71
N SER A 355 -2.50 -24.49 7.91
CA SER A 355 -3.24 -24.62 9.17
C SER A 355 -4.19 -23.44 9.38
N ALA A 356 -5.19 -23.62 10.23
CA ALA A 356 -6.20 -22.58 10.49
C ALA A 356 -5.59 -21.27 11.02
N ASP A 357 -4.44 -21.32 11.71
CA ASP A 357 -3.70 -20.14 12.15
C ASP A 357 -2.70 -19.61 11.11
N GLY A 358 -2.52 -20.30 9.98
CA GLY A 358 -1.60 -19.96 8.90
C GLY A 358 -0.13 -20.16 9.21
N LYS A 359 0.21 -20.91 10.27
CA LYS A 359 1.60 -21.07 10.72
C LYS A 359 2.31 -22.30 10.16
N SER A 360 1.59 -23.29 9.65
CA SER A 360 2.17 -24.53 9.14
C SER A 360 1.42 -25.07 7.91
N GLU A 361 2.09 -25.94 7.16
CA GLU A 361 1.45 -26.73 6.10
C GLU A 361 0.67 -27.89 6.72
N VAL A 362 -0.60 -28.06 6.33
CA VAL A 362 -1.41 -29.24 6.66
C VAL A 362 -1.16 -30.35 5.64
N ARG A 363 -1.18 -29.98 4.36
CA ARG A 363 -0.92 -30.86 3.22
C ARG A 363 -0.54 -30.04 2.00
N SER A 364 0.07 -30.70 1.03
CA SER A 364 0.25 -30.15 -0.32
C SER A 364 0.15 -31.24 -1.36
N GLN A 365 -0.12 -30.84 -2.60
CA GLN A 365 -0.25 -31.75 -3.73
C GLN A 365 0.21 -31.03 -4.99
N GLN A 366 0.93 -31.72 -5.87
CA GLN A 366 1.15 -31.24 -7.25
C GLN A 366 -0.17 -31.34 -8.02
N VAL A 367 -0.65 -30.22 -8.55
CA VAL A 367 -1.97 -30.11 -9.18
C VAL A 367 -1.89 -29.96 -10.70
N PHE A 368 -0.73 -29.60 -11.23
CA PHE A 368 -0.54 -29.38 -12.66
C PHE A 368 0.94 -29.55 -13.07
N SER A 369 1.16 -30.10 -14.25
CA SER A 369 2.47 -30.16 -14.91
C SER A 369 2.36 -29.46 -16.24
N THR A 370 3.21 -28.46 -16.48
CA THR A 370 3.15 -27.69 -17.71
C THR A 370 3.54 -28.55 -18.91
N PRO A 371 2.73 -28.56 -19.99
CA PRO A 371 3.10 -29.23 -21.23
C PRO A 371 4.39 -28.64 -21.82
N SER A 372 5.26 -29.50 -22.35
CA SER A 372 6.53 -29.08 -22.97
C SER A 372 6.35 -28.10 -24.13
N SER A 373 5.20 -28.13 -24.81
CA SER A 373 4.84 -27.18 -25.88
C SER A 373 4.64 -25.75 -25.40
N VAL A 374 4.35 -25.54 -24.11
CA VAL A 374 4.25 -24.21 -23.49
C VAL A 374 5.60 -23.77 -22.93
N GLY A 375 6.35 -24.68 -22.33
CA GLY A 375 7.60 -24.39 -21.65
C GLY A 375 7.38 -24.08 -20.17
N THR A 376 8.07 -23.07 -19.63
CA THR A 376 7.99 -22.73 -18.20
C THR A 376 6.68 -22.01 -17.87
N LEU A 377 6.04 -22.40 -16.76
CA LEU A 377 5.02 -21.59 -16.08
C LEU A 377 5.38 -21.38 -14.62
N GLU A 378 5.32 -20.14 -14.15
CA GLU A 378 5.61 -19.73 -12.77
C GLU A 378 4.76 -18.51 -12.36
N GLY A 379 5.13 -17.79 -11.30
CA GLY A 379 4.45 -16.57 -10.84
C GLY A 379 2.98 -16.78 -10.45
N ALA A 380 2.69 -17.79 -9.61
CA ALA A 380 1.32 -18.19 -9.32
C ALA A 380 0.53 -17.08 -8.60
N ARG A 381 -0.73 -16.89 -9.02
CA ARG A 381 -1.77 -16.16 -8.26
C ARG A 381 -3.03 -16.99 -8.15
N PHE A 382 -3.57 -17.13 -6.95
CA PHE A 382 -4.64 -18.09 -6.67
C PHE A 382 -5.95 -17.39 -6.34
N TYR A 383 -7.01 -17.71 -7.09
CA TYR A 383 -8.33 -17.12 -6.95
C TYR A 383 -9.42 -18.17 -6.82
N LYS A 384 -10.54 -17.75 -6.25
CA LYS A 384 -11.83 -18.43 -6.38
C LYS A 384 -12.86 -17.48 -6.96
N ARG A 385 -13.65 -17.97 -7.91
CA ARG A 385 -14.72 -17.21 -8.55
C ARG A 385 -15.83 -18.15 -8.98
N ASN A 386 -17.07 -17.85 -8.59
CA ASN A 386 -18.27 -18.60 -8.95
C ASN A 386 -18.11 -20.12 -8.74
N GLY A 387 -17.57 -20.50 -7.57
CA GLY A 387 -17.33 -21.90 -7.20
C GLY A 387 -16.16 -22.59 -7.92
N SER A 388 -15.48 -21.92 -8.85
CA SER A 388 -14.29 -22.43 -9.53
C SER A 388 -13.01 -21.83 -8.94
N TYR A 389 -11.94 -22.62 -8.94
CA TYR A 389 -10.60 -22.27 -8.50
C TYR A 389 -9.72 -21.97 -9.71
N TYR A 390 -8.94 -20.89 -9.63
CA TYR A 390 -8.10 -20.44 -10.73
C TYR A 390 -6.67 -20.18 -10.29
N ILE A 391 -5.69 -20.70 -11.03
CA ILE A 391 -4.27 -20.37 -10.81
C ILE A 391 -3.77 -19.64 -12.05
N PHE A 392 -3.41 -18.37 -11.89
CA PHE A 392 -2.87 -17.53 -12.94
C PHE A 392 -1.35 -17.61 -12.95
N LEU A 393 -0.76 -17.87 -14.12
CA LEU A 393 0.65 -18.23 -14.27
C LEU A 393 1.27 -17.49 -15.45
N THR A 394 2.47 -16.97 -15.24
CA THR A 394 3.25 -16.37 -16.32
C THR A 394 4.03 -17.45 -17.07
N ARG A 395 4.19 -17.26 -18.38
CA ARG A 395 5.26 -17.85 -19.18
C ARG A 395 6.33 -16.78 -19.36
N PRO A 396 7.41 -16.81 -18.56
CA PRO A 396 8.43 -15.76 -18.62
C PRO A 396 9.09 -15.68 -20.00
N ALA A 397 9.25 -14.52 -20.60
CA ALA A 397 8.74 -13.20 -20.22
C ALA A 397 7.71 -12.69 -21.26
N ASN A 398 6.88 -13.59 -21.82
CA ASN A 398 6.05 -13.26 -22.98
C ASN A 398 4.66 -13.89 -23.04
N GLY A 399 4.20 -14.57 -22.00
CA GLY A 399 2.89 -15.18 -21.99
C GLY A 399 2.23 -15.19 -20.63
N GLN A 400 0.92 -15.36 -20.63
CA GLN A 400 0.12 -15.53 -19.43
C GLN A 400 -0.91 -16.61 -19.69
N TYR A 401 -1.02 -17.54 -18.74
CA TYR A 401 -1.90 -18.69 -18.78
C TYR A 401 -2.74 -18.73 -17.51
N ILE A 402 -3.87 -19.39 -17.57
CA ILE A 402 -4.74 -19.58 -16.42
C ILE A 402 -5.18 -21.04 -16.35
N LEU A 403 -5.12 -21.59 -15.15
CA LEU A 403 -5.64 -22.90 -14.81
C LEU A 403 -7.02 -22.72 -14.18
N LYS A 404 -7.97 -23.63 -14.45
CA LYS A 404 -9.30 -23.66 -13.83
C LYS A 404 -9.65 -25.06 -13.31
N SER A 405 -10.25 -25.16 -12.13
CA SER A 405 -10.76 -26.41 -11.55
C SER A 405 -12.02 -26.17 -10.70
N SER A 406 -12.78 -27.21 -10.40
CA SER A 406 -13.84 -27.21 -9.38
C SER A 406 -13.31 -27.50 -7.96
N SER A 407 -12.03 -27.85 -7.81
CA SER A 407 -11.37 -28.17 -6.54
C SER A 407 -10.04 -27.42 -6.43
N PRO A 408 -9.63 -26.99 -5.22
CA PRO A 408 -8.33 -26.34 -5.04
C PRO A 408 -7.16 -27.30 -5.30
N PHE A 409 -7.40 -28.61 -5.30
CA PHE A 409 -6.40 -29.64 -5.58
C PHE A 409 -6.54 -30.25 -6.98
N GLY A 410 -7.32 -29.63 -7.86
CA GLY A 410 -7.48 -30.06 -9.24
C GLY A 410 -8.45 -31.25 -9.42
N PRO A 411 -8.43 -31.89 -10.61
CA PRO A 411 -7.53 -31.60 -11.74
C PRO A 411 -7.83 -30.22 -12.37
N TYR A 412 -6.80 -29.60 -12.97
CA TYR A 412 -6.90 -28.29 -13.61
C TYR A 412 -6.90 -28.39 -15.14
N GLU A 413 -7.79 -27.64 -15.79
CA GLU A 413 -7.73 -27.32 -17.23
C GLU A 413 -6.93 -26.04 -17.43
N MET A 414 -6.16 -25.92 -18.51
CA MET A 414 -5.34 -24.73 -18.83
C MET A 414 -5.87 -23.99 -20.06
N ARG A 415 -5.85 -22.66 -20.03
CA ARG A 415 -6.01 -21.80 -21.22
C ARG A 415 -4.93 -20.71 -21.28
N GLN A 416 -4.58 -20.34 -22.50
CA GLN A 416 -3.74 -19.17 -22.79
C GLN A 416 -4.59 -17.90 -22.68
N VAL A 417 -4.08 -16.90 -21.97
CA VAL A 417 -4.69 -15.56 -21.85
C VAL A 417 -4.00 -14.56 -22.77
N LEU A 418 -2.67 -14.62 -22.85
CA LEU A 418 -1.88 -13.86 -23.84
C LEU A 418 -0.60 -14.61 -24.19
N LEU A 419 -0.07 -14.35 -25.39
CA LEU A 419 1.26 -14.79 -25.83
C LEU A 419 1.80 -13.81 -26.86
N ASN A 420 3.02 -13.30 -26.65
CA ASN A 420 3.68 -12.31 -27.52
C ASN A 420 2.81 -11.08 -27.84
N MET A 421 1.95 -10.67 -26.90
CA MET A 421 1.06 -9.54 -27.11
C MET A 421 1.86 -8.23 -27.11
N PRO A 422 1.73 -7.36 -28.13
CA PRO A 422 2.38 -6.05 -28.12
C PRO A 422 2.02 -5.26 -26.86
N GLY A 423 3.04 -4.73 -26.18
CA GLY A 423 2.89 -3.98 -24.93
C GLY A 423 2.61 -2.49 -25.15
N PRO A 424 2.20 -1.77 -24.08
CA PRO A 424 1.84 -0.35 -24.16
C PRO A 424 3.04 0.60 -24.15
N ILE A 425 4.26 0.11 -23.89
CA ILE A 425 5.47 0.91 -23.76
C ILE A 425 6.40 0.62 -24.92
N SER A 426 6.73 1.65 -25.71
CA SER A 426 7.69 1.53 -26.81
C SER A 426 9.07 1.08 -26.31
N GLY A 427 9.62 0.04 -26.94
CA GLY A 427 10.89 -0.60 -26.55
C GLY A 427 10.80 -1.47 -25.29
N GLY A 428 9.63 -1.53 -24.64
CA GLY A 428 9.38 -2.44 -23.51
C GLY A 428 9.02 -3.86 -23.98
N GLY A 429 9.07 -4.80 -23.04
CA GLY A 429 8.67 -6.19 -23.27
C GLY A 429 7.16 -6.40 -23.37
N VAL A 430 6.77 -7.67 -23.36
CA VAL A 430 5.37 -8.10 -23.36
C VAL A 430 4.82 -7.99 -21.93
N PRO A 431 3.60 -7.46 -21.71
CA PRO A 431 2.94 -7.55 -20.41
C PRO A 431 2.76 -9.01 -19.99
N HIS A 432 3.33 -9.39 -18.85
CA HIS A 432 3.21 -10.73 -18.27
C HIS A 432 3.30 -10.65 -16.74
N GLN A 433 2.92 -11.76 -16.09
CA GLN A 433 2.86 -11.90 -14.63
C GLN A 433 2.00 -10.81 -13.96
N GLY A 434 1.83 -10.86 -12.65
CA GLY A 434 0.92 -9.97 -11.94
C GLY A 434 -0.40 -10.64 -11.60
N GLY A 435 -1.45 -9.87 -11.35
CA GLY A 435 -2.69 -10.39 -10.78
C GLY A 435 -3.98 -9.78 -11.33
N LEU A 436 -5.07 -10.51 -11.14
CA LEU A 436 -6.42 -10.08 -11.47
C LEU A 436 -7.07 -9.46 -10.24
N VAL A 437 -7.81 -8.36 -10.44
CA VAL A 437 -8.56 -7.73 -9.35
C VAL A 437 -9.93 -7.29 -9.83
N GLN A 438 -10.90 -7.39 -8.94
CA GLN A 438 -12.27 -6.93 -9.17
C GLN A 438 -12.52 -5.62 -8.43
N THR A 439 -13.11 -4.65 -9.12
CA THR A 439 -13.63 -3.42 -8.50
C THR A 439 -14.88 -3.72 -7.66
N ALA A 440 -15.34 -2.74 -6.87
CA ALA A 440 -16.62 -2.86 -6.17
C ALA A 440 -17.82 -2.96 -7.13
N GLY A 441 -17.74 -2.36 -8.32
CA GLY A 441 -18.77 -2.42 -9.38
C GLY A 441 -18.75 -3.73 -10.19
N GLY A 442 -17.87 -4.68 -9.84
CA GLY A 442 -17.83 -6.00 -10.44
C GLY A 442 -16.98 -6.12 -11.72
N GLN A 443 -16.44 -5.02 -12.24
CA GLN A 443 -15.50 -5.04 -13.37
C GLN A 443 -14.17 -5.65 -12.95
N TRP A 444 -13.52 -6.35 -13.88
CA TRP A 444 -12.24 -6.99 -13.64
C TRP A 444 -11.13 -6.29 -14.41
N TYR A 445 -9.95 -6.28 -13.80
CA TYR A 445 -8.73 -5.76 -14.39
C TYR A 445 -7.58 -6.72 -14.17
N TYR A 446 -6.63 -6.70 -15.09
CA TYR A 446 -5.34 -7.37 -14.98
C TYR A 446 -4.26 -6.32 -14.76
N MET A 447 -3.66 -6.34 -13.56
CA MET A 447 -2.44 -5.60 -13.25
C MET A 447 -1.24 -6.49 -13.56
N SER A 448 -0.61 -6.23 -14.71
CA SER A 448 0.62 -6.86 -15.15
C SER A 448 1.83 -5.99 -14.79
N PHE A 449 3.05 -6.44 -15.09
CA PHE A 449 4.16 -5.53 -15.35
C PHE A 449 4.73 -5.70 -16.77
N VAL A 450 5.54 -4.73 -17.19
CA VAL A 450 6.29 -4.72 -18.46
C VAL A 450 7.78 -4.61 -18.18
N ASP A 451 8.61 -5.43 -18.82
CA ASP A 451 10.06 -5.31 -18.80
C ASP A 451 10.50 -4.03 -19.51
N ALA A 452 10.84 -2.98 -18.75
CA ALA A 452 11.13 -1.63 -19.22
C ALA A 452 12.57 -1.19 -18.87
N TYR A 453 13.54 -2.10 -19.02
CA TYR A 453 14.94 -1.84 -18.70
C TYR A 453 15.56 -0.72 -19.57
N PRO A 454 16.34 0.20 -18.98
CA PRO A 454 17.02 0.08 -17.69
C PRO A 454 16.19 0.50 -16.46
N GLY A 455 14.95 0.98 -16.66
CA GLY A 455 14.07 1.41 -15.58
C GLY A 455 13.58 0.31 -14.64
N GLY A 456 13.64 -0.95 -15.07
CA GLY A 456 13.13 -2.10 -14.32
C GLY A 456 11.81 -2.58 -14.89
N ARG A 457 10.93 -3.12 -14.04
CA ARG A 457 9.62 -3.64 -14.41
C ARG A 457 8.50 -2.75 -13.91
N VAL A 458 7.62 -2.33 -14.81
CA VAL A 458 6.66 -1.26 -14.53
C VAL A 458 5.22 -1.77 -14.63
N PRO A 459 4.36 -1.50 -13.63
CA PRO A 459 2.96 -1.93 -13.66
C PRO A 459 2.17 -1.39 -14.85
N ALA A 460 1.42 -2.27 -15.51
CA ALA A 460 0.52 -1.94 -16.61
C ALA A 460 -0.86 -2.59 -16.38
N LEU A 461 -1.92 -1.84 -16.65
CA LEU A 461 -3.30 -2.23 -16.36
C LEU A 461 -4.09 -2.43 -17.66
N ALA A 462 -4.89 -3.50 -17.74
CA ALA A 462 -5.87 -3.71 -18.80
C ALA A 462 -7.20 -4.23 -18.24
N PRO A 463 -8.36 -3.85 -18.83
CA PRO A 463 -9.64 -4.43 -18.48
C PRO A 463 -9.75 -5.90 -18.88
N ILE A 464 -10.49 -6.67 -18.08
CA ILE A 464 -10.77 -8.08 -18.28
C ILE A 464 -12.27 -8.30 -18.43
N THR A 465 -12.66 -9.06 -19.46
CA THR A 465 -13.99 -9.67 -19.55
C THR A 465 -13.91 -11.15 -19.20
N TRP A 466 -15.06 -11.75 -18.90
CA TRP A 466 -15.16 -13.19 -18.65
C TRP A 466 -16.11 -13.82 -19.66
N THR A 467 -15.69 -14.91 -20.28
CA THR A 467 -16.55 -15.72 -21.15
C THR A 467 -17.66 -16.38 -20.34
N ALA A 468 -18.73 -16.84 -21.01
CA ALA A 468 -19.86 -17.52 -20.35
C ALA A 468 -19.43 -18.81 -19.62
N ASP A 469 -18.43 -19.52 -20.16
CA ASP A 469 -17.81 -20.70 -19.53
C ASP A 469 -16.74 -20.33 -18.49
N GLY A 470 -16.58 -19.05 -18.15
CA GLY A 470 -15.82 -18.59 -16.99
C GLY A 470 -14.32 -18.47 -17.19
N TRP A 471 -13.85 -17.98 -18.34
CA TRP A 471 -12.43 -17.72 -18.61
C TRP A 471 -12.18 -16.23 -18.86
N PRO A 472 -11.07 -15.67 -18.34
CA PRO A 472 -10.76 -14.26 -18.51
C PRO A 472 -10.22 -13.98 -19.92
N GLN A 473 -10.56 -12.82 -20.45
CA GLN A 473 -10.06 -12.30 -21.72
C GLN A 473 -9.64 -10.85 -21.55
N ILE A 474 -8.46 -10.50 -22.04
CA ILE A 474 -7.97 -9.13 -22.05
C ILE A 474 -8.73 -8.35 -23.11
N GLN A 475 -9.23 -7.16 -22.74
CA GLN A 475 -9.73 -6.21 -23.73
C GLN A 475 -8.56 -5.57 -24.47
N THR A 476 -8.41 -5.87 -25.74
CA THR A 476 -7.31 -5.34 -26.56
C THR A 476 -7.71 -4.04 -27.24
N VAL A 477 -6.71 -3.23 -27.58
CA VAL A 477 -6.83 -2.06 -28.43
C VAL A 477 -5.93 -2.28 -29.63
N ASN A 478 -6.49 -2.29 -30.84
CA ASN A 478 -5.76 -2.60 -32.08
C ASN A 478 -4.96 -3.92 -32.03
N GLY A 479 -5.53 -4.95 -31.38
CA GLY A 479 -4.90 -6.26 -31.26
C GLY A 479 -3.76 -6.37 -30.23
N GLY A 480 -3.45 -5.30 -29.50
CA GLY A 480 -2.43 -5.28 -28.45
C GLY A 480 -2.96 -4.82 -27.10
N TRP A 481 -2.05 -4.74 -26.13
CA TRP A 481 -2.31 -4.08 -24.85
C TRP A 481 -2.43 -2.57 -25.10
N GLY A 482 -3.54 -1.98 -24.65
CA GLY A 482 -3.84 -0.58 -24.89
C GLY A 482 -2.86 0.35 -24.18
N ALA A 483 -2.31 1.31 -24.94
CA ALA A 483 -1.59 2.44 -24.37
C ALA A 483 -2.50 3.29 -23.47
N SER A 484 -3.80 3.32 -23.74
CA SER A 484 -4.81 3.96 -22.91
C SER A 484 -6.08 3.12 -22.85
N TYR A 485 -6.77 3.21 -21.73
CA TYR A 485 -8.09 2.63 -21.51
C TYR A 485 -8.97 3.62 -20.73
N PRO A 486 -10.30 3.45 -20.75
CA PRO A 486 -11.17 4.26 -19.90
C PRO A 486 -10.85 4.08 -18.42
N ASN A 487 -11.04 5.14 -17.62
CA ASN A 487 -10.76 5.09 -16.18
C ASN A 487 -11.58 3.98 -15.49
N PRO A 488 -10.96 3.12 -14.66
CA PRO A 488 -11.66 2.03 -13.97
C PRO A 488 -12.73 2.52 -13.00
N LEU A 489 -12.41 3.61 -12.30
CA LEU A 489 -13.19 4.21 -11.23
C LEU A 489 -12.95 5.73 -11.22
N PRO A 490 -13.80 6.52 -10.54
CA PRO A 490 -13.57 7.95 -10.36
C PRO A 490 -12.18 8.22 -9.81
N ILE A 491 -11.45 9.12 -10.47
CA ILE A 491 -10.08 9.45 -10.08
C ILE A 491 -10.03 10.00 -8.67
N ARG A 492 -9.16 9.43 -7.83
CA ARG A 492 -8.91 9.89 -6.47
C ARG A 492 -7.44 10.24 -6.32
N PRO A 493 -7.10 11.51 -6.06
CA PRO A 493 -5.74 11.91 -5.77
C PRO A 493 -5.20 11.19 -4.53
N VAL A 494 -3.92 10.81 -4.61
CA VAL A 494 -3.14 10.21 -3.53
C VAL A 494 -1.80 10.93 -3.41
N LYS A 495 -0.98 10.59 -2.41
CA LYS A 495 0.35 11.20 -2.27
C LYS A 495 1.21 10.89 -3.52
N PRO A 496 1.80 11.90 -4.19
CA PRO A 496 2.63 11.67 -5.36
C PRO A 496 3.87 10.82 -5.07
N LEU A 497 4.31 10.04 -6.07
CA LEU A 497 5.55 9.24 -6.03
C LEU A 497 6.82 10.08 -6.27
N THR A 498 6.64 11.36 -6.59
CA THR A 498 7.69 12.36 -6.80
C THR A 498 7.49 13.53 -5.84
N GLY A 499 8.48 14.41 -5.75
CA GLY A 499 8.40 15.59 -4.90
C GLY A 499 9.61 15.71 -3.98
N THR A 500 9.40 16.41 -2.87
CA THR A 500 10.46 16.79 -1.93
C THR A 500 10.29 16.04 -0.62
N ASP A 501 11.38 15.52 -0.09
CA ASP A 501 11.48 14.96 1.25
C ASP A 501 12.55 15.70 2.05
N THR A 502 12.15 16.29 3.17
CA THR A 502 13.06 16.95 4.13
C THR A 502 13.45 16.02 5.27
N PHE A 503 13.05 14.75 5.22
CA PHE A 503 13.31 13.73 6.24
C PHE A 503 12.77 14.15 7.62
N ALA A 504 11.54 14.66 7.65
CA ALA A 504 10.85 15.07 8.85
C ALA A 504 10.45 13.85 9.73
N GLY A 505 10.31 14.08 11.04
CA GLY A 505 9.93 13.03 11.99
C GLY A 505 11.10 12.14 12.40
N SER A 506 10.79 10.93 12.90
CA SER A 506 11.78 9.98 13.46
C SER A 506 12.00 8.72 12.62
N THR A 507 11.28 8.57 11.50
CA THR A 507 11.37 7.41 10.61
C THR A 507 11.39 7.85 9.15
N LEU A 508 12.05 7.08 8.28
CA LEU A 508 11.96 7.27 6.84
C LEU A 508 10.55 6.92 6.34
N GLY A 509 10.08 7.65 5.32
CA GLY A 509 8.85 7.29 4.62
C GLY A 509 8.98 5.99 3.81
N PRO A 510 7.85 5.35 3.44
CA PRO A 510 7.83 4.04 2.77
C PRO A 510 8.38 4.05 1.34
N GLN A 511 8.70 5.22 0.76
CA GLN A 511 9.37 5.33 -0.52
C GLN A 511 10.88 5.00 -0.46
N TRP A 512 11.46 4.88 0.74
CA TRP A 512 12.88 4.68 0.97
C TRP A 512 13.22 3.24 1.32
N GLU A 513 14.21 2.67 0.64
CA GLU A 513 14.74 1.34 0.94
C GLU A 513 16.26 1.37 0.95
N TRP A 514 16.87 0.81 1.98
CA TRP A 514 18.30 0.56 2.10
C TRP A 514 18.74 -0.57 1.16
N ASN A 515 19.90 -0.42 0.55
CA ASN A 515 20.62 -1.52 -0.07
C ASN A 515 21.15 -2.43 1.05
N HIS A 516 20.50 -3.57 1.28
CA HIS A 516 20.66 -4.44 2.47
C HIS A 516 20.15 -3.81 3.78
N ASN A 517 20.11 -4.58 4.87
CA ASN A 517 19.69 -4.06 6.18
C ASN A 517 20.66 -2.96 6.67
N PRO A 518 20.14 -1.82 7.16
CA PRO A 518 20.97 -0.76 7.70
C PRO A 518 21.57 -1.12 9.07
N ASP A 519 22.66 -0.42 9.41
CA ASP A 519 23.08 -0.21 10.78
C ASP A 519 22.27 0.93 11.40
N ASN A 520 21.25 0.57 12.18
CA ASN A 520 20.37 1.54 12.84
C ASN A 520 21.08 2.42 13.88
N THR A 521 22.32 2.10 14.29
CA THR A 521 23.11 2.97 15.18
C THR A 521 23.83 4.08 14.42
N LYS A 522 23.83 4.03 13.09
CA LYS A 522 24.62 4.90 12.20
C LYS A 522 23.78 5.80 11.31
N TRP A 523 22.47 5.88 11.52
CA TRP A 523 21.62 6.84 10.84
C TRP A 523 20.50 7.36 11.74
N SER A 524 19.97 8.54 11.40
CA SER A 524 18.78 9.10 12.03
C SER A 524 18.10 10.08 11.08
N VAL A 525 16.80 10.31 11.26
CA VAL A 525 16.07 11.40 10.62
C VAL A 525 15.47 12.33 11.66
N ASN A 526 15.51 13.64 11.39
CA ASN A 526 14.79 14.70 12.10
C ASN A 526 15.00 16.03 11.36
N ASN A 527 14.21 16.28 10.32
CA ASN A 527 14.40 17.39 9.37
C ASN A 527 15.79 17.35 8.70
N GLY A 528 16.19 16.14 8.34
CA GLY A 528 17.44 15.82 7.67
C GLY A 528 17.81 14.37 7.94
N LEU A 529 18.32 13.69 6.91
CA LEU A 529 18.88 12.34 7.03
C LEU A 529 20.35 12.45 7.40
N ARG A 530 20.67 12.13 8.65
CA ARG A 530 22.04 12.11 9.16
C ARG A 530 22.62 10.72 8.98
N LEU A 531 23.75 10.58 8.29
CA LEU A 531 24.47 9.33 8.05
C LEU A 531 25.86 9.39 8.70
N GLN A 532 26.12 8.52 9.67
CA GLN A 532 27.48 8.24 10.15
C GLN A 532 28.13 7.21 9.25
N THR A 533 29.46 7.28 9.10
CA THR A 533 30.17 6.20 8.42
C THR A 533 29.96 4.89 9.17
N ALA A 534 29.39 3.91 8.47
CA ALA A 534 29.05 2.58 9.00
C ALA A 534 30.03 1.50 8.51
N THR A 535 30.87 1.82 7.52
CA THR A 535 31.80 0.86 6.90
C THR A 535 33.08 1.55 6.47
N VAL A 536 34.22 0.90 6.71
CA VAL A 536 35.51 1.26 6.10
C VAL A 536 35.71 0.39 4.86
N THR A 537 35.64 0.99 3.67
CA THR A 537 35.71 0.30 2.37
C THR A 537 36.04 1.30 1.25
N ASN A 538 36.60 0.82 0.14
CA ASN A 538 36.67 1.58 -1.12
C ASN A 538 35.58 1.18 -2.12
N ASP A 539 34.76 0.20 -1.76
CA ASP A 539 33.72 -0.37 -2.61
C ASP A 539 32.33 0.11 -2.15
N LEU A 540 31.66 0.92 -2.99
CA LEU A 540 30.29 1.38 -2.74
C LEU A 540 29.32 0.21 -2.58
N TYR A 541 29.52 -0.90 -3.31
CA TYR A 541 28.68 -2.09 -3.19
C TYR A 541 28.90 -2.84 -1.87
N SER A 542 29.90 -2.45 -1.09
CA SER A 542 30.17 -2.97 0.24
C SER A 542 29.84 -1.95 1.34
N ALA A 543 29.35 -0.75 1.00
CA ALA A 543 29.01 0.29 1.95
C ALA A 543 27.60 0.09 2.54
N ARG A 544 27.54 -0.21 3.85
CA ARG A 544 26.28 -0.22 4.61
C ARG A 544 25.70 1.19 4.68
N ASN A 545 24.39 1.27 4.95
CA ASN A 545 23.64 2.52 5.04
C ASN A 545 23.63 3.33 3.73
N THR A 546 23.61 2.63 2.60
CA THR A 546 23.25 3.22 1.31
C THR A 546 21.74 3.18 1.18
N VAL A 547 21.05 4.32 1.35
CA VAL A 547 19.59 4.43 1.20
C VAL A 547 19.26 4.73 -0.26
N THR A 548 18.17 4.17 -0.77
CA THR A 548 17.80 4.26 -2.19
C THR A 548 16.36 4.71 -2.40
N HIS A 549 16.13 5.31 -3.56
CA HIS A 549 14.82 5.68 -4.07
C HIS A 549 14.70 5.21 -5.53
N ARG A 550 13.54 4.69 -5.91
CA ARG A 550 13.26 4.30 -7.30
C ARG A 550 13.35 5.52 -8.23
N ILE A 551 13.80 5.30 -9.47
CA ILE A 551 13.83 6.35 -10.50
C ILE A 551 12.43 6.43 -11.13
N GLN A 552 11.88 7.64 -11.21
CA GLN A 552 10.64 7.91 -11.93
C GLN A 552 10.92 7.97 -13.44
N GLY A 553 10.19 7.17 -14.22
CA GLY A 553 10.28 7.21 -15.68
C GLY A 553 9.34 8.26 -16.30
N PRO A 554 9.50 8.54 -17.60
CA PRO A 554 10.56 8.04 -18.48
C PRO A 554 11.94 8.66 -18.20
N THR A 555 11.96 9.86 -17.63
CA THR A 555 13.17 10.59 -17.23
C THR A 555 12.87 11.30 -15.92
N SER A 556 13.82 11.29 -14.98
CA SER A 556 13.71 12.10 -13.76
C SER A 556 15.06 12.56 -13.25
N THR A 557 15.01 13.53 -12.34
CA THR A 557 16.17 14.14 -11.71
C THR A 557 16.03 14.03 -10.20
N ALA A 558 17.04 13.45 -9.55
CA ALA A 558 17.23 13.55 -8.11
C ALA A 558 18.20 14.70 -7.80
N THR A 559 17.83 15.55 -6.85
CA THR A 559 18.71 16.58 -6.27
C THR A 559 18.76 16.39 -4.75
N VAL A 560 19.95 16.39 -4.17
CA VAL A 560 20.14 16.38 -2.71
C VAL A 560 20.85 17.64 -2.24
N GLU A 561 20.39 18.22 -1.14
CA GLU A 561 21.15 19.21 -0.37
C GLU A 561 21.97 18.48 0.69
N LEU A 562 23.29 18.48 0.53
CA LEU A 562 24.25 17.76 1.38
C LEU A 562 25.05 18.75 2.25
N ASP A 563 25.00 18.54 3.56
CA ASP A 563 25.94 19.09 4.53
C ASP A 563 27.08 18.10 4.77
N TYR A 564 28.30 18.52 4.43
CA TYR A 564 29.53 17.75 4.53
C TYR A 564 30.52 18.34 5.56
N SER A 565 30.07 19.27 6.40
CA SER A 565 30.93 19.97 7.38
C SER A 565 31.59 19.03 8.40
N ALA A 566 30.96 17.88 8.68
CA ALA A 566 31.43 16.90 9.66
C ALA A 566 32.14 15.68 9.04
N LEU A 567 32.57 15.77 7.78
CA LEU A 567 33.40 14.73 7.16
C LEU A 567 34.80 14.68 7.78
N ARG A 568 35.36 13.47 7.84
CA ARG A 568 36.75 13.20 8.23
C ARG A 568 37.55 12.70 7.03
N ASP A 569 38.87 12.71 7.16
CA ASP A 569 39.75 12.18 6.12
C ASP A 569 39.44 10.71 5.84
N GLY A 570 39.32 10.38 4.55
CA GLY A 570 38.86 9.10 4.05
C GLY A 570 37.36 9.03 3.75
N ASP A 571 36.54 9.98 4.19
CA ASP A 571 35.09 9.91 3.95
C ASP A 571 34.71 10.14 2.48
N ARG A 572 33.65 9.44 2.07
CA ARG A 572 32.99 9.49 0.77
C ARG A 572 31.48 9.52 0.99
N THR A 573 30.83 10.60 0.56
CA THR A 573 29.36 10.73 0.65
C THR A 573 28.81 11.38 -0.60
N GLY A 574 27.59 11.03 -1.02
CA GLY A 574 27.02 11.63 -2.20
C GLY A 574 25.76 10.95 -2.73
N LEU A 575 25.50 11.18 -4.01
CA LEU A 575 24.37 10.68 -4.78
C LEU A 575 24.87 9.77 -5.91
N ALA A 576 24.42 8.53 -5.90
CA ALA A 576 24.73 7.51 -6.90
C ALA A 576 23.51 7.21 -7.77
N VAL A 577 23.79 6.76 -8.99
CA VAL A 577 22.86 5.97 -9.80
C VAL A 577 23.33 4.52 -9.68
N LEU A 578 22.60 3.74 -8.88
CA LEU A 578 23.02 2.44 -8.35
C LEU A 578 22.36 1.28 -9.09
N ARG A 579 23.19 0.36 -9.57
CA ARG A 579 22.85 -1.00 -10.07
C ARG A 579 24.13 -1.87 -10.11
N ASN A 580 24.18 -2.94 -10.90
CA ASN A 580 25.41 -3.72 -11.16
C ASN A 580 26.49 -2.93 -11.92
N SER A 581 26.09 -1.90 -12.67
CA SER A 581 26.98 -0.87 -13.24
C SER A 581 26.55 0.46 -12.65
N SER A 582 27.45 1.19 -12.01
CA SER A 582 27.09 2.38 -11.24
C SER A 582 28.07 3.54 -11.46
N ALA A 583 27.58 4.72 -11.12
CA ALA A 583 28.37 5.94 -11.02
C ALA A 583 27.79 6.82 -9.93
N TRP A 584 28.60 7.74 -9.40
CA TRP A 584 28.18 8.66 -8.36
C TRP A 584 28.87 10.00 -8.46
N ILE A 585 28.20 11.02 -7.94
CA ILE A 585 28.75 12.34 -7.65
C ILE A 585 28.66 12.59 -6.15
N GLY A 586 29.72 13.14 -5.56
CA GLY A 586 29.80 13.24 -4.12
C GLY A 586 30.97 14.07 -3.62
N VAL A 587 31.04 14.25 -2.31
CA VAL A 587 32.15 14.92 -1.63
C VAL A 587 33.12 13.87 -1.10
N ARG A 588 34.41 14.11 -1.34
CA ARG A 588 35.53 13.35 -0.79
C ARG A 588 36.33 14.26 0.13
N ARG A 589 36.77 13.73 1.26
CA ARG A 589 37.75 14.40 2.12
C ARG A 589 39.00 13.53 2.26
N ASP A 590 40.16 14.07 1.92
CA ASP A 590 41.46 13.38 1.97
C ASP A 590 42.53 14.34 2.45
N ASN A 591 43.31 13.94 3.46
CA ASN A 591 44.49 14.68 3.95
C ASN A 591 44.19 16.18 4.18
N GLY A 592 43.07 16.48 4.83
CA GLY A 592 42.60 17.83 5.10
C GLY A 592 41.91 18.57 3.95
N ALA A 593 42.00 18.06 2.70
CA ALA A 593 41.39 18.68 1.53
C ALA A 593 39.99 18.10 1.23
N THR A 594 39.04 18.98 0.87
CA THR A 594 37.67 18.58 0.51
C THR A 594 37.38 18.97 -0.95
N ARG A 595 36.85 18.01 -1.72
CA ARG A 595 36.51 18.19 -3.14
C ARG A 595 35.20 17.51 -3.48
N VAL A 596 34.45 18.10 -4.42
CA VAL A 596 33.40 17.37 -5.14
C VAL A 596 34.08 16.50 -6.19
N SER A 597 33.56 15.30 -6.40
CA SER A 597 34.13 14.27 -7.26
C SER A 597 33.02 13.50 -7.95
N MET A 598 33.24 13.16 -9.21
CA MET A 598 32.41 12.22 -9.96
C MET A 598 33.22 10.95 -10.23
N THR A 599 32.66 9.80 -9.85
CA THR A 599 33.25 8.48 -10.04
C THR A 599 32.35 7.65 -10.92
N ASN A 600 32.91 7.03 -11.95
CA ASN A 600 32.20 6.18 -12.90
C ASN A 600 32.86 4.80 -12.96
N ASN A 601 32.28 3.87 -13.72
CA ASN A 601 32.84 2.53 -13.95
C ASN A 601 32.89 1.64 -12.70
N LEU A 602 31.91 1.76 -11.80
CA LEU A 602 31.72 0.78 -10.73
C LEU A 602 30.97 -0.42 -11.30
N THR A 603 31.53 -1.62 -11.23
CA THR A 603 30.95 -2.80 -11.91
C THR A 603 30.94 -4.05 -11.03
N MET A 604 29.95 -4.91 -11.29
CA MET A 604 29.88 -6.29 -10.81
C MET A 604 29.93 -7.29 -11.97
N ASP A 605 30.40 -8.51 -11.68
CA ASP A 605 30.28 -9.66 -12.59
C ASP A 605 28.89 -10.33 -12.52
N GLY A 606 28.67 -11.37 -13.32
CA GLY A 606 27.43 -12.15 -13.32
C GLY A 606 27.18 -13.00 -12.06
N SER A 607 28.13 -13.05 -11.13
CA SER A 607 27.96 -13.60 -9.78
C SER A 607 27.79 -12.51 -8.71
N TRP A 608 27.57 -11.25 -9.15
CA TRP A 608 27.38 -10.08 -8.30
C TRP A 608 28.57 -9.76 -7.40
N ARG A 609 29.78 -10.16 -7.81
CA ARG A 609 31.03 -9.74 -7.17
C ARG A 609 31.51 -8.45 -7.80
N THR A 610 31.91 -7.50 -6.95
CA THR A 610 32.58 -6.27 -7.41
C THR A 610 33.81 -6.61 -8.23
N THR A 611 33.86 -6.12 -9.46
CA THR A 611 35.00 -6.23 -10.38
C THR A 611 35.74 -4.90 -10.51
N ASN A 612 35.05 -3.78 -10.28
CA ASN A 612 35.66 -2.46 -10.26
C ASN A 612 34.97 -1.57 -9.21
N THR A 613 35.76 -0.93 -8.35
CA THR A 613 35.30 0.01 -7.32
C THR A 613 35.11 1.44 -7.84
N GLY A 614 35.37 1.66 -9.14
CA GLY A 614 35.18 2.91 -9.84
C GLY A 614 36.46 3.73 -10.02
N THR A 615 36.43 4.59 -11.04
CA THR A 615 37.50 5.54 -11.37
C THR A 615 36.99 6.96 -11.16
N GLU A 616 37.76 7.80 -10.47
CA GLU A 616 37.48 9.24 -10.36
C GLU A 616 37.70 9.90 -11.72
N ILE A 617 36.62 10.41 -12.32
CA ILE A 617 36.62 10.97 -13.69
C ILE A 617 36.87 12.46 -13.68
N ALA A 618 36.34 13.17 -12.69
CA ALA A 618 36.48 14.60 -12.54
C ALA A 618 36.34 15.01 -11.07
N SER A 619 36.99 16.11 -10.70
CA SER A 619 36.83 16.71 -9.38
C SER A 619 37.04 18.21 -9.41
N ALA A 620 36.54 18.89 -8.39
CA ALA A 620 36.76 20.32 -8.17
C ALA A 620 36.84 20.62 -6.66
N PRO A 621 37.67 21.59 -6.22
CA PRO A 621 37.68 22.01 -4.83
C PRO A 621 36.33 22.59 -4.41
N VAL A 622 35.91 22.32 -3.18
CA VAL A 622 34.68 22.90 -2.61
C VAL A 622 34.93 23.37 -1.18
N SER A 623 34.16 24.38 -0.76
CA SER A 623 34.22 24.95 0.59
C SER A 623 32.82 25.39 1.04
N GLY A 624 32.68 25.77 2.32
CA GLY A 624 31.42 26.25 2.89
C GLY A 624 30.54 25.18 3.53
N GLY A 625 30.92 23.90 3.46
CA GLY A 625 30.28 22.80 4.21
C GLY A 625 28.94 22.34 3.67
N ARG A 626 28.41 22.96 2.60
CA ARG A 626 27.16 22.60 1.94
C ARG A 626 27.30 22.56 0.42
N ILE A 627 26.57 21.65 -0.23
CA ILE A 627 26.56 21.47 -1.68
C ILE A 627 25.24 20.82 -2.12
N TRP A 628 24.79 21.13 -3.33
CA TRP A 628 23.72 20.40 -3.99
C TRP A 628 24.30 19.44 -5.00
N LEU A 629 23.88 18.18 -4.95
CA LEU A 629 24.29 17.14 -5.89
C LEU A 629 23.09 16.69 -6.69
N ARG A 630 23.25 16.53 -8.00
CA ARG A 630 22.17 16.20 -8.92
C ARG A 630 22.55 15.05 -9.83
N ALA A 631 21.61 14.13 -10.04
CA ALA A 631 21.67 13.08 -11.03
C ALA A 631 20.37 13.07 -11.86
N THR A 632 20.50 13.15 -13.19
CA THR A 632 19.38 13.05 -14.13
C THR A 632 19.54 11.77 -14.93
N ALA A 633 18.50 10.93 -14.96
CA ALA A 633 18.53 9.64 -15.64
C ALA A 633 17.37 9.51 -16.64
N ASP A 634 17.71 9.14 -17.89
CA ASP A 634 16.74 8.64 -18.88
C ASP A 634 16.63 7.13 -18.71
N ILE A 635 15.46 6.64 -18.32
CA ILE A 635 15.20 5.21 -18.13
C ILE A 635 14.14 4.66 -19.10
N ARG A 636 13.90 5.36 -20.21
CA ARG A 636 13.09 4.80 -21.31
C ARG A 636 13.69 3.46 -21.75
N PRO A 637 12.88 2.47 -22.12
CA PRO A 637 13.40 1.19 -22.52
C PRO A 637 14.40 1.26 -23.68
N GLY A 638 15.41 0.40 -23.64
CA GLY A 638 16.43 0.26 -24.69
C GLY A 638 17.86 0.61 -24.27
N SER A 639 18.79 0.42 -25.20
CA SER A 639 20.22 0.65 -25.00
C SER A 639 20.61 2.13 -25.19
N GLY A 640 21.83 2.49 -24.74
CA GLY A 640 22.38 3.83 -24.93
C GLY A 640 21.79 4.92 -24.03
N ARG A 641 20.89 4.54 -23.12
CA ARG A 641 20.32 5.42 -22.09
C ARG A 641 21.40 5.87 -21.11
N GLN A 642 21.26 7.07 -20.56
CA GLN A 642 22.33 7.69 -19.76
C GLN A 642 21.82 8.33 -18.48
N ALA A 643 22.69 8.30 -17.46
CA ALA A 643 22.62 9.19 -16.32
C ALA A 643 23.75 10.24 -16.36
N ARG A 644 23.42 11.47 -16.01
CA ARG A 644 24.32 12.62 -16.01
C ARG A 644 24.33 13.28 -14.64
N PHE A 645 25.49 13.83 -14.27
CA PHE A 645 25.75 14.32 -12.93
C PHE A 645 26.18 15.79 -12.95
N SER A 646 25.67 16.56 -11.99
CA SER A 646 26.02 17.95 -11.79
C SER A 646 25.97 18.34 -10.32
N TYR A 647 26.66 19.41 -9.95
CA TYR A 647 26.64 19.94 -8.60
C TYR A 647 26.41 21.46 -8.61
N SER A 648 26.01 22.00 -7.47
CA SER A 648 25.85 23.44 -7.27
C SER A 648 26.31 23.83 -5.86
N THR A 649 26.89 25.01 -5.72
CA THR A 649 27.29 25.58 -4.41
C THR A 649 26.32 26.64 -3.89
N ASP A 650 25.32 27.03 -4.68
CA ASP A 650 24.30 28.04 -4.35
C ASP A 650 22.87 27.50 -4.42
N GLY A 651 22.69 26.24 -4.83
CA GLY A 651 21.40 25.57 -4.98
C GLY A 651 20.64 25.94 -6.27
N THR A 652 21.17 26.84 -7.11
CA THR A 652 20.51 27.36 -8.30
C THR A 652 21.30 27.09 -9.58
N ASN A 653 22.60 27.40 -9.58
CA ASN A 653 23.48 27.23 -10.73
C ASN A 653 24.19 25.88 -10.66
N PHE A 654 23.85 24.97 -11.57
CA PHE A 654 24.42 23.62 -11.63
C PHE A 654 25.51 23.49 -12.69
N THR A 655 26.68 23.01 -12.27
CA THR A 655 27.83 22.70 -13.12
C THR A 655 27.88 21.19 -13.36
N ALA A 656 27.92 20.77 -14.62
CA ALA A 656 28.14 19.36 -14.98
C ALA A 656 29.54 18.91 -14.53
N LEU A 657 29.65 17.68 -14.02
CA LEU A 657 30.93 17.12 -13.56
C LEU A 657 31.12 15.70 -14.08
N GLY A 658 32.23 15.47 -14.79
CA GLY A 658 32.58 14.17 -15.35
C GLY A 658 31.80 13.81 -16.62
N ASN A 659 31.83 12.53 -16.98
CA ASN A 659 31.12 11.97 -18.13
C ASN A 659 29.78 11.35 -17.72
N ALA A 660 28.97 10.91 -18.69
CA ALA A 660 27.74 10.19 -18.42
C ALA A 660 28.00 8.73 -18.02
N LEU A 661 27.13 8.17 -17.19
CA LEU A 661 27.00 6.71 -17.03
C LEU A 661 26.06 6.20 -18.11
N THR A 662 26.52 5.27 -18.95
CA THR A 662 25.63 4.50 -19.83
C THR A 662 24.93 3.42 -19.02
N LEU A 663 23.60 3.45 -19.01
CA LEU A 663 22.78 2.53 -18.25
C LEU A 663 22.66 1.19 -18.98
N ASP A 664 23.07 0.12 -18.30
CA ASP A 664 22.89 -1.25 -18.73
C ASP A 664 21.40 -1.67 -18.77
N SER A 665 20.92 -2.18 -19.90
CA SER A 665 19.53 -2.63 -20.09
C SER A 665 19.34 -4.15 -19.88
N ASN A 666 20.38 -4.87 -19.47
CA ASN A 666 20.31 -6.31 -19.18
C ASN A 666 19.41 -6.60 -17.98
N TRP A 667 18.61 -7.67 -18.02
CA TRP A 667 17.60 -7.99 -17.00
C TRP A 667 18.15 -8.76 -15.80
N GLN A 668 19.36 -9.33 -15.89
CA GLN A 668 19.89 -10.33 -14.94
C GLN A 668 20.03 -9.81 -13.51
N PHE A 669 20.28 -8.51 -13.32
CA PHE A 669 20.30 -7.89 -11.97
C PHE A 669 18.88 -7.72 -11.39
N PHE A 670 17.85 -8.01 -12.18
CA PHE A 670 16.42 -8.04 -11.85
C PHE A 670 15.79 -6.69 -11.55
N MET A 671 16.41 -5.89 -10.69
CA MET A 671 15.94 -4.57 -10.29
C MET A 671 16.42 -3.51 -11.29
N GLY A 672 15.61 -2.48 -11.47
CA GLY A 672 15.96 -1.27 -12.22
C GLY A 672 17.02 -0.44 -11.51
N TYR A 673 17.51 0.60 -12.20
CA TYR A 673 18.39 1.59 -11.58
C TYR A 673 17.66 2.37 -10.47
N ARG A 674 18.43 2.78 -9.46
CA ARG A 674 17.94 3.59 -8.34
C ARG A 674 18.82 4.81 -8.12
N PHE A 675 18.22 5.89 -7.62
CA PHE A 675 19.00 6.94 -6.96
C PHE A 675 19.40 6.44 -5.57
N ALA A 676 20.64 6.67 -5.17
CA ALA A 676 21.14 6.19 -3.89
C ALA A 676 21.98 7.24 -3.16
N ILE A 677 21.73 7.42 -1.87
CA ILE A 677 22.48 8.30 -0.99
C ILE A 677 23.34 7.42 -0.10
N PHE A 678 24.62 7.75 0.05
CA PHE A 678 25.56 6.94 0.83
C PHE A 678 26.51 7.79 1.67
N ASN A 679 27.08 7.16 2.71
CA ASN A 679 28.25 7.67 3.43
C ASN A 679 29.13 6.50 3.91
N HIS A 680 30.37 6.42 3.44
CA HIS A 680 31.36 5.44 3.91
C HIS A 680 32.74 6.09 4.06
N ALA A 681 33.66 5.40 4.74
CA ALA A 681 35.04 5.86 4.88
C ALA A 681 36.00 4.91 4.18
N THR A 682 37.14 5.40 3.72
CA THR A 682 38.25 4.57 3.19
C THR A 682 39.36 4.36 4.20
N GLN A 683 39.40 5.16 5.28
CA GLN A 683 40.44 5.13 6.31
C GLN A 683 39.91 4.66 7.67
N ALA A 684 39.00 5.42 8.28
CA ALA A 684 38.48 5.14 9.62
C ALA A 684 37.05 5.65 9.79
N LEU A 685 36.31 5.07 10.74
CA LEU A 685 34.97 5.52 11.09
C LEU A 685 34.98 6.87 11.83
N GLY A 686 33.80 7.51 11.86
CA GLY A 686 33.49 8.61 12.78
C GLY A 686 33.17 9.94 12.12
N GLY A 687 33.27 10.04 10.80
CA GLY A 687 32.72 11.16 10.06
C GLY A 687 31.22 11.03 9.81
N THR A 688 30.60 12.14 9.41
CA THR A 688 29.14 12.24 9.24
C THR A 688 28.79 13.19 8.11
N SER A 689 27.76 12.82 7.34
CA SER A 689 27.05 13.73 6.46
C SER A 689 25.58 13.88 6.85
N THR A 690 24.96 15.01 6.46
CA THR A 690 23.52 15.21 6.62
C THR A 690 22.91 15.62 5.29
N ILE A 691 21.94 14.84 4.81
CA ILE A 691 21.10 15.23 3.68
C ILE A 691 19.93 16.02 4.23
N ARG A 692 19.88 17.31 3.94
CA ARG A 692 18.84 18.21 4.44
C ARG A 692 17.55 18.07 3.64
N GLN A 693 17.69 17.71 2.36
CA GLN A 693 16.58 17.60 1.43
C GLN A 693 16.94 16.62 0.31
N PHE A 694 15.97 15.82 -0.10
CA PHE A 694 15.97 15.10 -1.37
C PHE A 694 14.78 15.58 -2.21
N GLN A 695 15.01 15.83 -3.49
CA GLN A 695 13.96 16.22 -4.43
C GLN A 695 14.02 15.31 -5.66
N LEU A 696 12.90 14.68 -5.98
CA LEU A 696 12.69 13.93 -7.22
C LEU A 696 11.72 14.69 -8.13
N THR A 697 12.19 15.11 -9.29
CA THR A 697 11.39 15.83 -10.29
C THR A 697 11.38 15.12 -11.64
N THR A 698 10.30 15.31 -12.39
CA THR A 698 10.25 14.99 -13.82
C THR A 698 10.42 16.29 -14.63
N PRO A 699 10.96 16.22 -15.86
CA PRO A 699 11.07 17.36 -16.77
C PRO A 699 9.75 18.08 -17.06
#